data_AF-A0A5N4AVF6-F1
#
_entry.id   AF-A0A5N4AVF6-F1
#
_cell.length_a   1.000
_cell.length_b   1.000
_cell.length_c   1.000
_cell.angle_alpha   90.00
_cell.angle_beta   90.00
_cell.angle_gamma   90.00
#
_symmetry.space_group_name_H-M   'P 1'
#
loop_
_entity.id
_entity.type
_entity.pdbx_description
1 polymer ?
#
loop_
_entity_poly.entity_id
_entity_poly.type
_entity_poly.pdbx_seq_one_letter_code
_entity_poly.pdbx_strand_id
1 'polypeptide(L)'
;FTMASFLKLLLLIGLANVQSKHCNYYRTSKSVRCEDINSLDQMKEGIHECIERDKVSPEDFIGLELERSKIEFLGPFEPYEHVKVIRCNSCDIANIPEGSFKNLKNLEALLIELVSGARVSRLYKELLADMRALTEVSLYNGGLEDIEERAFDSSPNMIRLRLQENKLERLPKGLFAKLLSLETVDLSENALVELQSDTFEGLTNLKTIRLQGNRLETLPSHLFHDQGTLTELHLEDNCMKSIPDGLFGNLKGLQDLYLSRNKLESLPGDLFGNCPEIETIELSDNQLKNLDGQFKGLSKLSRVTLTKNKLTSISDGTFANCSKITELDFTENELEKITSGMLAGLSKLEKVTFHANNVSVIEPNSFDGLSELGSLNLENNRLKSLPRGAFDGNAKLVSLSLSRNEIDRLEKGIFDNLSNLKRLDLNYNKIGNLEPGVLKNLGKVEHLHLTDCQLSSITASMFEGLSSLKFLYIAKNSIGRMDCGAFNDLPSLIVLKLENINVEELQSGCFSGLRNLEFLTVGKSKLKRLTKGLFAGLDRLISLTLSENLIEHVDQGAFDGLAEVRTLILRENRLSEIKRDMFMGLQEVDMVELDSNNLTSIDHRGFELLPNLRHLSLDGNKLHPLRGDEFTTAPNLADLSLSNNGIETLPSDIFKPLTSLLSLNLGYNKLGTLQRGSIPVVPRLEELSLGGNGIADIKPGTFEGFGSVLILRLTDNPLRHVSGDMFQGLTKMYLLDLGSNAISDLDTDVFENLPALSRVILEGNKVDAKVMDAMKKRYSSGPTYYYMEI
;
A
#
# COMPACT_ATOMS: atom_id res chain seq x y z
N PHE A 1 38.64 40.52 3.48
CA PHE A 1 37.23 40.46 3.09
C PHE A 1 36.39 41.07 4.20
N THR A 2 35.98 42.33 4.05
CA THR A 2 35.22 43.05 5.09
C THR A 2 33.72 42.99 4.76
N MET A 3 32.91 42.81 5.80
CA MET A 3 31.43 42.76 5.76
C MET A 3 30.77 43.92 4.99
N ALA A 4 31.48 45.05 4.80
CA ALA A 4 31.01 46.20 4.04
C ALA A 4 30.83 45.93 2.54
N SER A 5 31.54 44.95 1.96
CA SER A 5 31.42 44.60 0.53
C SER A 5 30.29 43.60 0.25
N PHE A 6 29.91 42.77 1.24
CA PHE A 6 28.76 41.86 1.14
C PHE A 6 27.43 42.62 1.36
N LEU A 7 27.43 43.64 2.25
CA LEU A 7 26.28 44.53 2.41
C LEU A 7 26.02 45.42 1.18
N LYS A 8 27.02 45.81 0.39
CA LYS A 8 26.79 46.57 -0.85
C LYS A 8 26.21 45.72 -2.00
N LEU A 9 26.46 44.41 -2.02
CA LEU A 9 25.81 43.50 -2.96
C LEU A 9 24.36 43.20 -2.53
N LEU A 10 24.10 43.12 -1.23
CA LEU A 10 22.74 43.01 -0.67
C LEU A 10 21.93 44.33 -0.77
N LEU A 11 22.58 45.50 -0.74
CA LEU A 11 21.90 46.80 -0.95
C LEU A 11 21.58 47.14 -2.41
N LEU A 12 22.16 46.41 -3.38
CA LEU A 12 21.70 46.43 -4.78
C LEU A 12 20.59 45.40 -5.05
N ILE A 13 20.36 44.46 -4.12
CA ILE A 13 19.28 43.46 -4.17
C ILE A 13 18.08 43.88 -3.28
N GLY A 14 18.29 44.79 -2.33
CA GLY A 14 17.29 45.25 -1.36
C GLY A 14 16.63 46.60 -1.65
N LEU A 15 16.43 46.97 -2.92
CA LEU A 15 15.57 48.10 -3.27
C LEU A 15 14.09 47.66 -3.23
N ALA A 16 13.46 47.93 -2.09
CA ALA A 16 12.04 48.23 -1.93
C ALA A 16 11.04 47.34 -2.70
N ASN A 17 10.79 46.11 -2.20
CA ASN A 17 9.52 45.43 -2.45
C ASN A 17 8.43 46.07 -1.59
N VAL A 18 7.89 47.19 -2.06
CA VAL A 18 6.53 47.58 -1.70
C VAL A 18 5.62 46.75 -2.61
N GLN A 19 5.34 45.50 -2.22
CA GLN A 19 4.30 44.73 -2.89
C GLN A 19 2.99 45.51 -2.76
N SER A 20 2.24 45.62 -3.86
CA SER A 20 0.84 45.97 -3.79
C SER A 20 0.22 44.81 -3.00
N LYS A 21 -0.71 45.11 -2.09
CA LYS A 21 -1.27 44.10 -1.19
C LYS A 21 -1.86 42.89 -1.94
N HIS A 22 -2.17 43.05 -3.24
CA HIS A 22 -2.84 42.04 -4.02
C HIS A 22 -2.20 41.74 -5.39
N CYS A 23 -1.47 42.64 -6.04
CA CYS A 23 -0.98 42.44 -7.41
C CYS A 23 0.54 42.64 -7.58
N ASN A 24 1.18 41.78 -8.38
CA ASN A 24 2.62 41.83 -8.69
C ASN A 24 2.90 41.57 -10.18
N TYR A 25 3.88 42.29 -10.74
CA TYR A 25 4.30 42.14 -12.12
C TYR A 25 5.48 41.18 -12.25
N TYR A 26 5.35 40.23 -13.18
CA TYR A 26 6.32 39.19 -13.46
C TYR A 26 6.96 39.43 -14.83
N ARG A 27 8.22 39.88 -14.84
CA ARG A 27 8.96 40.20 -16.07
C ARG A 27 9.16 39.02 -17.01
N THR A 28 9.27 37.80 -16.48
CA THR A 28 9.51 36.59 -17.27
C THR A 28 8.31 36.22 -18.14
N SER A 29 7.10 36.37 -17.60
CA SER A 29 5.83 36.09 -18.28
C SER A 29 5.19 37.35 -18.88
N LYS A 30 5.75 38.54 -18.61
CA LYS A 30 5.15 39.84 -18.95
C LYS A 30 3.69 39.92 -18.47
N SER A 31 3.44 39.41 -17.26
CA SER A 31 2.10 39.31 -16.69
C SER A 31 1.97 39.98 -15.33
N VAL A 32 0.81 40.54 -15.04
CA VAL A 32 0.42 40.95 -13.68
C VAL A 32 -0.40 39.82 -13.08
N ARG A 33 0.04 39.32 -11.92
CA ARG A 33 -0.69 38.36 -11.12
C ARG A 33 -1.31 39.05 -9.92
N CYS A 34 -2.60 38.81 -9.73
CA CYS A 34 -3.37 39.31 -8.60
C CYS A 34 -3.93 38.14 -7.78
N GLU A 35 -3.74 38.18 -6.47
CA GLU A 35 -4.16 37.13 -5.54
C GLU A 35 -5.18 37.67 -4.53
N ASP A 36 -6.15 36.82 -4.16
CA ASP A 36 -7.16 37.11 -3.13
C ASP A 36 -7.97 38.40 -3.39
N ILE A 37 -8.28 38.65 -4.67
CA ILE A 37 -9.11 39.79 -5.11
C ILE A 37 -10.59 39.50 -4.80
N ASN A 38 -11.30 40.49 -4.26
CA ASN A 38 -12.71 40.41 -3.87
C ASN A 38 -13.66 41.24 -4.77
N SER A 39 -13.13 42.03 -5.70
CA SER A 39 -13.93 42.83 -6.66
C SER A 39 -13.13 43.21 -7.90
N LEU A 40 -13.83 43.53 -9.00
CA LEU A 40 -13.19 44.01 -10.23
C LEU A 40 -12.46 45.36 -10.03
N ASP A 41 -12.99 46.24 -9.19
CA ASP A 41 -12.35 47.53 -8.90
C ASP A 41 -11.03 47.35 -8.14
N GLN A 42 -11.00 46.45 -7.16
CA GLN A 42 -9.76 46.08 -6.45
C GLN A 42 -8.70 45.51 -7.41
N MET A 43 -9.13 44.72 -8.40
CA MET A 43 -8.24 44.22 -9.45
C MET A 43 -7.65 45.38 -10.27
N LYS A 44 -8.49 46.29 -10.76
CA LYS A 44 -8.07 47.42 -11.60
C LYS A 44 -7.12 48.36 -10.87
N GLU A 45 -7.44 48.69 -9.61
CA GLU A 45 -6.58 49.49 -8.74
C GLU A 45 -5.23 48.79 -8.51
N GLY A 46 -5.25 47.50 -8.17
CA GLY A 46 -4.02 46.72 -7.95
C GLY A 46 -3.14 46.60 -9.20
N ILE A 47 -3.73 46.42 -10.38
CA ILE A 47 -2.99 46.42 -11.65
C ILE A 47 -2.38 47.80 -11.90
N HIS A 48 -3.15 48.87 -11.73
CA HIS A 48 -2.66 50.24 -11.95
C HIS A 48 -1.50 50.59 -11.01
N GLU A 49 -1.65 50.33 -9.71
CA GLU A 49 -0.58 50.51 -8.71
C GLU A 49 0.68 49.71 -9.09
N CYS A 50 0.50 48.47 -9.53
CA CYS A 50 1.60 47.60 -9.94
C CYS A 50 2.35 48.14 -11.16
N ILE A 51 1.61 48.59 -12.18
CA ILE A 51 2.17 49.14 -13.42
C ILE A 51 2.94 50.44 -13.13
N GLU A 52 2.38 51.34 -12.31
CA GLU A 52 3.04 52.60 -11.95
C GLU A 52 4.29 52.38 -11.10
N ARG A 53 4.19 51.52 -10.07
CA ARG A 53 5.31 51.18 -9.18
C ARG A 53 6.49 50.61 -9.96
N ASP A 54 6.22 49.65 -10.84
CA ASP A 54 7.26 48.90 -11.54
C ASP A 54 7.65 49.53 -12.89
N LYS A 55 7.06 50.68 -13.24
CA LYS A 55 7.25 51.43 -14.50
C LYS A 55 7.07 50.54 -15.73
N VAL A 56 6.03 49.72 -15.73
CA VAL A 56 5.74 48.76 -16.81
C VAL A 56 5.16 49.52 -18.01
N SER A 57 5.74 49.32 -19.19
CA SER A 57 5.17 49.85 -20.43
C SER A 57 3.94 49.01 -20.84
N PRO A 58 2.92 49.58 -21.53
CA PRO A 58 1.80 48.79 -22.05
C PRO A 58 2.23 47.62 -22.95
N GLU A 59 3.34 47.76 -23.69
CA GLU A 59 3.89 46.68 -24.54
C GLU A 59 4.51 45.52 -23.73
N ASP A 60 4.84 45.77 -22.46
CA ASP A 60 5.39 44.79 -21.53
C ASP A 60 4.33 44.18 -20.59
N PHE A 61 3.07 44.62 -20.66
CA PHE A 61 1.96 44.02 -19.92
C PHE A 61 1.02 43.28 -20.88
N ILE A 62 1.27 42.00 -21.11
CA ILE A 62 0.49 41.20 -22.08
C ILE A 62 -0.31 40.07 -21.44
N GLY A 63 -0.14 39.81 -20.13
CA GLY A 63 -0.84 38.74 -19.43
C GLY A 63 -1.46 39.19 -18.12
N LEU A 64 -2.67 38.74 -17.83
CA LEU A 64 -3.37 38.94 -16.56
C LEU A 64 -3.64 37.59 -15.90
N GLU A 65 -3.20 37.41 -14.66
CA GLU A 65 -3.41 36.19 -13.89
C GLU A 65 -4.17 36.50 -12.59
N LEU A 66 -5.26 35.79 -12.33
CA LEU A 66 -6.02 35.84 -11.07
C LEU A 66 -5.88 34.51 -10.34
N GLU A 67 -5.55 34.57 -9.05
CA GLU A 67 -5.39 33.39 -8.20
C GLU A 67 -6.33 33.49 -7.00
N ARG A 68 -7.07 32.42 -6.70
CA ARG A 68 -7.90 32.27 -5.49
C ARG A 68 -8.82 33.47 -5.22
N SER A 69 -9.26 34.13 -6.28
CA SER A 69 -9.99 35.39 -6.21
C SER A 69 -11.50 35.16 -6.28
N LYS A 70 -12.26 35.98 -5.56
CA LYS A 70 -13.71 35.94 -5.51
C LYS A 70 -14.30 37.20 -6.10
N ILE A 71 -14.80 37.13 -7.33
CA ILE A 71 -15.33 38.29 -8.04
C ILE A 71 -16.75 37.99 -8.55
N GLU A 72 -17.64 38.96 -8.42
CA GLU A 72 -19.04 38.78 -8.84
C GLU A 72 -19.16 38.68 -10.36
N PHE A 73 -18.39 39.48 -11.10
CA PHE A 73 -18.35 39.45 -12.55
C PHE A 73 -16.92 39.63 -13.08
N LEU A 74 -16.59 38.89 -14.13
CA LEU A 74 -15.32 39.00 -14.83
C LEU A 74 -15.48 39.91 -16.06
N GLY A 75 -14.87 41.10 -16.05
CA GLY A 75 -14.93 42.09 -17.15
C GLY A 75 -16.01 43.17 -16.99
N PRO A 76 -15.97 44.29 -17.74
CA PRO A 76 -15.03 44.58 -18.83
C PRO A 76 -13.63 44.99 -18.37
N PHE A 77 -12.62 44.69 -19.21
CA PHE A 77 -11.19 44.86 -18.91
C PHE A 77 -10.60 46.22 -19.34
N GLU A 78 -11.41 47.24 -19.63
CA GLU A 78 -10.91 48.58 -19.97
C GLU A 78 -10.08 49.18 -18.82
N PRO A 79 -8.90 49.82 -19.09
CA PRO A 79 -8.29 50.14 -20.39
C PRO A 79 -7.20 49.14 -20.87
N TYR A 80 -7.30 47.86 -20.52
CA TYR A 80 -6.28 46.85 -20.77
C TYR A 80 -6.54 46.03 -22.06
N GLU A 81 -6.99 46.66 -23.15
CA GLU A 81 -7.40 45.93 -24.38
C GLU A 81 -6.23 45.26 -25.14
N HIS A 82 -5.00 45.57 -24.77
CA HIS A 82 -3.77 45.04 -25.37
C HIS A 82 -3.36 43.67 -24.79
N VAL A 83 -4.01 43.21 -23.71
CA VAL A 83 -3.73 41.92 -23.07
C VAL A 83 -3.98 40.77 -24.04
N LYS A 84 -3.02 39.84 -24.07
CA LYS A 84 -3.02 38.64 -24.91
C LYS A 84 -3.41 37.38 -24.16
N VAL A 85 -3.19 37.34 -22.85
CA VAL A 85 -3.49 36.16 -22.03
C VAL A 85 -4.28 36.56 -20.80
N ILE A 86 -5.42 35.91 -20.56
CA ILE A 86 -6.16 36.02 -19.31
C ILE A 86 -6.20 34.63 -18.68
N ARG A 87 -5.74 34.52 -17.43
CA ARG A 87 -5.78 33.30 -16.63
C ARG A 87 -6.48 33.54 -15.31
N CYS A 88 -7.43 32.69 -14.96
CA CYS A 88 -8.05 32.62 -13.64
C CYS A 88 -7.81 31.22 -13.09
N ASN A 89 -7.15 31.10 -11.94
CA ASN A 89 -6.82 29.84 -11.29
C ASN A 89 -7.55 29.78 -9.95
N SER A 90 -8.35 28.72 -9.77
CA SER A 90 -9.15 28.52 -8.55
C SER A 90 -9.97 29.76 -8.15
N CYS A 91 -10.62 30.42 -9.12
CA CYS A 91 -11.41 31.63 -8.85
C CYS A 91 -12.91 31.33 -8.62
N ASP A 92 -13.56 32.06 -7.71
CA ASP A 92 -15.01 32.07 -7.50
C ASP A 92 -15.62 33.22 -8.31
N ILE A 93 -15.95 32.94 -9.58
CA ILE A 93 -16.56 33.90 -10.50
C ILE A 93 -18.05 33.61 -10.61
N ALA A 94 -18.89 34.54 -10.15
CA ALA A 94 -20.34 34.32 -10.12
C ALA A 94 -21.00 34.45 -11.51
N ASN A 95 -20.48 35.31 -12.40
CA ASN A 95 -21.01 35.48 -13.75
C ASN A 95 -19.93 35.97 -14.73
N ILE A 96 -20.08 35.64 -16.02
CA ILE A 96 -19.33 36.24 -17.12
C ILE A 96 -20.36 36.91 -18.06
N PRO A 97 -20.66 38.20 -17.83
CA PRO A 97 -21.64 38.93 -18.63
C PRO A 97 -21.34 38.92 -20.14
N GLU A 98 -22.40 39.12 -20.93
CA GLU A 98 -22.25 39.36 -22.36
C GLU A 98 -21.36 40.59 -22.60
N GLY A 99 -20.36 40.44 -23.47
CA GLY A 99 -19.40 41.51 -23.76
C GLY A 99 -18.30 41.72 -22.71
N SER A 100 -18.13 40.82 -21.73
CA SER A 100 -17.00 40.88 -20.76
C SER A 100 -15.63 41.04 -21.40
N PHE A 101 -15.44 40.45 -22.58
CA PHE A 101 -14.19 40.49 -23.33
C PHE A 101 -14.29 41.33 -24.60
N LYS A 102 -15.35 42.14 -24.72
CA LYS A 102 -15.55 43.05 -25.83
C LYS A 102 -14.34 43.98 -25.93
N ASN A 103 -13.79 44.10 -27.14
CA ASN A 103 -12.58 44.86 -27.50
C ASN A 103 -11.22 44.17 -27.30
N LEU A 104 -11.13 42.98 -26.71
CA LEU A 104 -9.87 42.22 -26.58
C LEU A 104 -9.45 41.49 -27.88
N LYS A 105 -9.28 42.25 -28.97
CA LYS A 105 -9.04 41.69 -30.32
C LYS A 105 -7.71 40.93 -30.47
N ASN A 106 -6.75 41.20 -29.59
CA ASN A 106 -5.43 40.57 -29.57
C ASN A 106 -5.33 39.42 -28.56
N LEU A 107 -6.43 39.02 -27.92
CA LEU A 107 -6.43 37.92 -26.96
C LEU A 107 -6.10 36.61 -27.66
N GLU A 108 -4.99 35.98 -27.24
CA GLU A 108 -4.46 34.73 -27.76
C GLU A 108 -4.89 33.53 -26.90
N ALA A 109 -5.07 33.72 -25.58
CA ALA A 109 -5.48 32.66 -24.67
C ALA A 109 -6.43 33.15 -23.56
N LEU A 110 -7.51 32.39 -23.36
CA LEU A 110 -8.48 32.57 -22.27
C LEU A 110 -8.55 31.29 -21.44
N LEU A 111 -7.99 31.32 -20.24
CA LEU A 111 -7.82 30.16 -19.36
C LEU A 111 -8.54 30.39 -18.03
N ILE A 112 -9.71 29.81 -17.85
CA ILE A 112 -10.52 30.00 -16.65
C ILE A 112 -10.72 28.64 -15.97
N GLU A 113 -10.08 28.49 -14.82
CA GLU A 113 -10.33 27.45 -13.82
C GLU A 113 -11.13 28.07 -12.67
N LEU A 114 -12.34 27.55 -12.48
CA LEU A 114 -13.23 28.01 -11.43
C LEU A 114 -13.22 27.04 -10.24
N VAL A 115 -13.56 27.53 -9.05
CA VAL A 115 -13.79 26.65 -7.89
C VAL A 115 -15.12 25.90 -8.03
N SER A 116 -15.18 24.69 -7.49
CA SER A 116 -16.40 23.87 -7.52
C SER A 116 -17.60 24.64 -6.97
N GLY A 117 -18.64 24.82 -7.79
CA GLY A 117 -19.86 25.56 -7.41
C GLY A 117 -19.99 26.97 -8.01
N ALA A 118 -19.03 27.40 -8.84
CA ALA A 118 -19.19 28.59 -9.68
C ALA A 118 -20.40 28.46 -10.64
N ARG A 119 -20.96 29.60 -11.07
CA ARG A 119 -22.30 29.70 -11.69
C ARG A 119 -22.29 30.06 -13.19
N VAL A 120 -21.19 29.82 -13.92
CA VAL A 120 -21.16 30.12 -15.36
C VAL A 120 -21.90 29.02 -16.12
N SER A 121 -23.23 29.03 -16.05
CA SER A 121 -24.06 27.95 -16.59
C SER A 121 -24.20 27.97 -18.11
N ARG A 122 -23.95 29.12 -18.77
CA ARG A 122 -24.11 29.27 -20.22
C ARG A 122 -23.01 30.09 -20.87
N LEU A 123 -22.51 29.62 -22.01
CA LEU A 123 -21.57 30.34 -22.87
C LEU A 123 -22.30 30.97 -24.07
N TYR A 124 -22.26 32.30 -24.18
CA TYR A 124 -22.91 33.06 -25.24
C TYR A 124 -21.97 33.31 -26.42
N LYS A 125 -22.52 33.35 -27.63
CA LYS A 125 -21.76 33.59 -28.86
C LYS A 125 -21.08 34.97 -28.88
N GLU A 126 -21.78 36.00 -28.39
CA GLU A 126 -21.25 37.37 -28.36
C GLU A 126 -20.09 37.55 -27.37
N LEU A 127 -19.83 36.57 -26.50
CA LEU A 127 -18.73 36.62 -25.54
C LEU A 127 -17.35 36.64 -26.22
N LEU A 128 -17.21 35.91 -27.34
CA LEU A 128 -15.96 35.77 -28.10
C LEU A 128 -16.03 36.49 -29.46
N ALA A 129 -16.91 37.49 -29.59
CA ALA A 129 -17.07 38.22 -30.85
C ALA A 129 -15.76 38.90 -31.28
N ASP A 130 -15.44 38.80 -32.57
CA ASP A 130 -14.23 39.36 -33.20
C ASP A 130 -12.87 38.87 -32.64
N MET A 131 -12.83 37.77 -31.88
CA MET A 131 -11.59 37.20 -31.30
C MET A 131 -10.81 36.29 -32.26
N ARG A 132 -10.28 36.86 -33.35
CA ARG A 132 -9.53 36.09 -34.35
C ARG A 132 -8.13 35.66 -33.90
N ALA A 133 -7.55 36.32 -32.91
CA ALA A 133 -6.23 35.99 -32.37
C ALA A 133 -6.25 34.77 -31.43
N LEU A 134 -7.45 34.33 -31.00
CA LEU A 134 -7.60 33.32 -29.97
C LEU A 134 -7.15 31.95 -30.49
N THR A 135 -6.16 31.38 -29.80
CA THR A 135 -5.58 30.07 -30.08
C THR A 135 -5.95 29.03 -29.02
N GLU A 136 -6.28 29.48 -27.80
CA GLU A 136 -6.58 28.58 -26.70
C GLU A 136 -7.73 29.11 -25.83
N VAL A 137 -8.74 28.26 -25.63
CA VAL A 137 -9.83 28.48 -24.68
C VAL A 137 -9.87 27.30 -23.72
N SER A 138 -9.85 27.59 -22.43
CA SER A 138 -10.05 26.60 -21.38
C SER A 138 -11.07 27.14 -20.38
N LEU A 139 -12.20 26.44 -20.24
CA LEU A 139 -13.22 26.71 -19.23
C LEU A 139 -13.42 25.42 -18.44
N TYR A 140 -12.73 25.30 -17.32
CA TYR A 140 -12.66 24.08 -16.51
C TYR A 140 -13.31 24.30 -15.14
N ASN A 141 -14.04 23.28 -14.66
CA ASN A 141 -14.70 23.28 -13.34
C ASN A 141 -15.71 24.44 -13.15
N GLY A 142 -16.35 24.87 -14.24
CA GLY A 142 -17.16 26.10 -14.28
C GLY A 142 -18.66 25.90 -14.06
N GLY A 143 -19.11 24.65 -13.98
CA GLY A 143 -20.54 24.32 -13.92
C GLY A 143 -21.28 24.65 -15.22
N LEU A 144 -20.59 24.69 -16.36
CA LEU A 144 -21.17 25.01 -17.66
C LEU A 144 -22.17 23.94 -18.08
N GLU A 145 -23.42 24.34 -18.32
CA GLU A 145 -24.54 23.46 -18.67
C GLU A 145 -24.95 23.59 -20.15
N ASP A 146 -24.72 24.77 -20.75
CA ASP A 146 -25.18 25.09 -22.10
C ASP A 146 -24.18 25.96 -22.89
N ILE A 147 -24.11 25.76 -24.20
CA ILE A 147 -23.30 26.56 -25.12
C ILE A 147 -24.18 26.99 -26.29
N GLU A 148 -24.15 28.27 -26.61
CA GLU A 148 -24.91 28.80 -27.74
C GLU A 148 -24.39 28.25 -29.08
N GLU A 149 -25.29 28.04 -30.05
CA GLU A 149 -24.92 27.60 -31.39
C GLU A 149 -23.90 28.58 -32.02
N ARG A 150 -22.86 28.04 -32.65
CA ARG A 150 -21.79 28.83 -33.29
C ARG A 150 -21.04 29.77 -32.33
N ALA A 151 -20.98 29.45 -31.02
CA ALA A 151 -20.31 30.31 -30.04
C ALA A 151 -18.83 30.61 -30.34
N PHE A 152 -18.14 29.74 -31.09
CA PHE A 152 -16.73 29.87 -31.41
C PHE A 152 -16.43 30.32 -32.86
N ASP A 153 -17.43 30.64 -33.68
CA ASP A 153 -17.25 30.96 -35.11
C ASP A 153 -16.31 32.14 -35.38
N SER A 154 -16.21 33.07 -34.42
CA SER A 154 -15.35 34.27 -34.50
C SER A 154 -13.86 34.01 -34.20
N SER A 155 -13.51 32.77 -33.81
CA SER A 155 -12.16 32.37 -33.39
C SER A 155 -11.59 31.22 -34.24
N PRO A 156 -11.45 31.40 -35.57
CA PRO A 156 -11.08 30.31 -36.49
C PRO A 156 -9.65 29.78 -36.31
N ASN A 157 -8.77 30.54 -35.66
CA ASN A 157 -7.37 30.16 -35.42
C ASN A 157 -7.18 29.36 -34.11
N MET A 158 -8.28 28.91 -33.49
CA MET A 158 -8.22 28.13 -32.26
C MET A 158 -7.50 26.80 -32.50
N ILE A 159 -6.52 26.51 -31.65
CA ILE A 159 -5.69 25.30 -31.66
C ILE A 159 -6.15 24.35 -30.56
N ARG A 160 -6.55 24.87 -29.39
CA ARG A 160 -6.98 24.07 -28.24
C ARG A 160 -8.27 24.61 -27.64
N LEU A 161 -9.26 23.72 -27.51
CA LEU A 161 -10.51 23.99 -26.83
C LEU A 161 -10.67 22.98 -25.69
N ARG A 162 -10.80 23.48 -24.46
CA ARG A 162 -10.90 22.68 -23.24
C ARG A 162 -12.12 23.10 -22.45
N LEU A 163 -13.06 22.18 -22.28
CA LEU A 163 -14.35 22.37 -21.62
C LEU A 163 -14.62 21.25 -20.59
N GLN A 164 -13.56 20.65 -20.05
CA GLN A 164 -13.64 19.50 -19.15
C GLN A 164 -14.11 19.87 -17.74
N GLU A 165 -14.60 18.87 -16.99
CA GLU A 165 -15.20 19.04 -15.66
C GLU A 165 -16.32 20.10 -15.64
N ASN A 166 -17.27 19.96 -16.57
CA ASN A 166 -18.48 20.78 -16.61
C ASN A 166 -19.73 19.89 -16.54
N LYS A 167 -20.89 20.43 -16.91
CA LYS A 167 -22.19 19.75 -16.82
C LYS A 167 -22.87 19.66 -18.17
N LEU A 168 -22.11 19.67 -19.26
CA LEU A 168 -22.66 19.63 -20.61
C LEU A 168 -23.33 18.28 -20.86
N GLU A 169 -24.63 18.29 -21.17
CA GLU A 169 -25.39 17.07 -21.53
C GLU A 169 -25.38 16.80 -23.05
N ARG A 170 -25.18 17.85 -23.85
CA ARG A 170 -25.17 17.83 -25.32
C ARG A 170 -24.34 18.97 -25.87
N LEU A 171 -23.89 18.83 -27.12
CA LEU A 171 -23.25 19.90 -27.87
C LEU A 171 -24.24 20.53 -28.88
N PRO A 172 -24.24 21.86 -29.05
CA PRO A 172 -25.02 22.51 -30.09
C PRO A 172 -24.48 22.18 -31.49
N LYS A 173 -25.37 22.23 -32.50
CA LYS A 173 -25.01 21.91 -33.88
C LYS A 173 -23.93 22.85 -34.42
N GLY A 174 -22.94 22.28 -35.09
CA GLY A 174 -21.88 23.04 -35.77
C GLY A 174 -20.97 23.83 -34.82
N LEU A 175 -20.88 23.44 -33.55
CA LEU A 175 -20.07 24.14 -32.53
C LEU A 175 -18.62 24.37 -32.98
N PHE A 176 -18.04 23.43 -33.73
CA PHE A 176 -16.64 23.45 -34.15
C PHE A 176 -16.44 23.79 -35.64
N ALA A 177 -17.50 24.07 -36.40
CA ALA A 177 -17.46 24.09 -37.87
C ALA A 177 -16.48 25.10 -38.50
N LYS A 178 -16.04 26.11 -37.75
CA LYS A 178 -15.06 27.13 -38.20
C LYS A 178 -13.66 26.99 -37.60
N LEU A 179 -13.45 26.02 -36.70
CA LEU A 179 -12.21 25.84 -35.95
C LEU A 179 -11.21 24.94 -36.72
N LEU A 180 -10.92 25.26 -37.98
CA LEU A 180 -10.14 24.38 -38.86
C LEU A 180 -8.67 24.18 -38.41
N SER A 181 -8.17 25.04 -37.53
CA SER A 181 -6.83 24.94 -36.93
C SER A 181 -6.78 24.09 -35.65
N LEU A 182 -7.91 23.53 -35.22
CA LEU A 182 -8.01 22.83 -33.94
C LEU A 182 -7.20 21.54 -33.95
N GLU A 183 -6.31 21.41 -32.96
CA GLU A 183 -5.48 20.23 -32.72
C GLU A 183 -5.94 19.43 -31.49
N THR A 184 -6.57 20.09 -30.52
CA THR A 184 -7.02 19.45 -29.28
C THR A 184 -8.43 19.89 -28.91
N VAL A 185 -9.30 18.91 -28.67
CA VAL A 185 -10.62 19.10 -28.06
C VAL A 185 -10.68 18.28 -26.78
N ASP A 186 -10.95 18.94 -25.65
CA ASP A 186 -11.17 18.30 -24.37
C ASP A 186 -12.59 18.57 -23.87
N LEU A 187 -13.40 17.53 -23.89
CA LEU A 187 -14.80 17.50 -23.45
C LEU A 187 -14.99 16.47 -22.31
N SER A 188 -13.89 16.08 -21.65
CA SER A 188 -13.92 15.06 -20.61
C SER A 188 -14.67 15.50 -19.36
N GLU A 189 -15.06 14.56 -18.50
CA GLU A 189 -15.72 14.80 -17.22
C GLU A 189 -16.93 15.74 -17.35
N ASN A 190 -17.86 15.37 -18.24
CA ASN A 190 -19.11 16.09 -18.48
C ASN A 190 -20.30 15.12 -18.33
N ALA A 191 -21.47 15.49 -18.83
CA ALA A 191 -22.66 14.64 -18.81
C ALA A 191 -23.13 14.26 -20.23
N LEU A 192 -22.24 14.28 -21.23
CA LEU A 192 -22.61 14.09 -22.62
C LEU A 192 -23.20 12.70 -22.84
N VAL A 193 -24.40 12.65 -23.42
CA VAL A 193 -25.12 11.40 -23.69
C VAL A 193 -24.96 10.94 -25.14
N GLU A 194 -24.81 11.88 -26.07
CA GLU A 194 -24.65 11.62 -27.50
C GLU A 194 -23.77 12.68 -28.19
N LEU A 195 -23.26 12.33 -29.37
CA LEU A 195 -22.59 13.24 -30.30
C LEU A 195 -23.23 13.11 -31.69
N GLN A 196 -23.34 14.22 -32.41
CA GLN A 196 -23.84 14.23 -33.79
C GLN A 196 -22.76 13.77 -34.76
N SER A 197 -23.13 13.17 -35.90
CA SER A 197 -22.17 12.65 -36.89
C SER A 197 -21.29 13.74 -37.51
N ASP A 198 -21.75 14.98 -37.54
CA ASP A 198 -21.06 16.16 -38.08
C ASP A 198 -20.24 16.92 -37.02
N THR A 199 -20.15 16.41 -35.78
CA THR A 199 -19.49 17.13 -34.66
C THR A 199 -18.06 17.55 -35.02
N PHE A 200 -17.25 16.66 -35.61
CA PHE A 200 -15.85 16.93 -35.96
C PHE A 200 -15.60 17.06 -37.48
N GLU A 201 -16.65 17.27 -38.27
CA GLU A 201 -16.53 17.34 -39.74
C GLU A 201 -15.55 18.46 -40.17
N GLY A 202 -14.63 18.14 -41.09
CA GLY A 202 -13.63 19.07 -41.62
C GLY A 202 -12.46 19.42 -40.70
N LEU A 203 -12.43 18.92 -39.45
CA LEU A 203 -11.35 19.19 -38.48
C LEU A 203 -10.14 18.27 -38.69
N THR A 204 -9.44 18.45 -39.82
CA THR A 204 -8.37 17.55 -40.27
C THR A 204 -7.05 17.69 -39.52
N ASN A 205 -6.92 18.66 -38.61
CA ASN A 205 -5.71 18.90 -37.82
C ASN A 205 -5.78 18.33 -36.40
N LEU A 206 -6.91 17.72 -36.01
CA LEU A 206 -7.09 17.16 -34.67
C LEU A 206 -6.08 16.03 -34.41
N LYS A 207 -5.32 16.19 -33.32
CA LYS A 207 -4.35 15.21 -32.81
C LYS A 207 -4.89 14.50 -31.56
N THR A 208 -5.63 15.22 -30.72
CA THR A 208 -6.17 14.69 -29.46
C THR A 208 -7.65 15.02 -29.32
N ILE A 209 -8.46 13.99 -29.07
CA ILE A 209 -9.87 14.14 -28.68
C ILE A 209 -10.07 13.45 -27.34
N ARG A 210 -10.59 14.20 -26.36
CA ARG A 210 -10.90 13.70 -25.02
C ARG A 210 -12.39 13.76 -24.74
N LEU A 211 -12.96 12.59 -24.49
CA LEU A 211 -14.39 12.37 -24.22
C LEU A 211 -14.60 11.49 -22.98
N GLN A 212 -13.55 11.17 -22.23
CA GLN A 212 -13.64 10.33 -21.05
C GLN A 212 -14.48 10.94 -19.93
N GLY A 213 -15.07 10.13 -19.05
CA GLY A 213 -15.89 10.64 -17.93
C GLY A 213 -17.20 11.26 -18.38
N ASN A 214 -17.85 10.66 -19.39
CA ASN A 214 -19.16 11.11 -19.91
C ASN A 214 -20.20 9.98 -19.78
N ARG A 215 -21.36 10.14 -20.43
CA ARG A 215 -22.47 9.17 -20.40
C ARG A 215 -22.77 8.60 -21.79
N LEU A 216 -21.76 8.54 -22.66
CA LEU A 216 -21.91 8.10 -24.04
C LEU A 216 -22.23 6.59 -24.07
N GLU A 217 -23.39 6.22 -24.65
CA GLU A 217 -23.77 4.81 -24.84
C GLU A 217 -23.30 4.23 -26.18
N THR A 218 -23.12 5.08 -27.19
CA THR A 218 -22.61 4.75 -28.52
C THR A 218 -22.10 6.02 -29.21
N LEU A 219 -21.37 5.85 -30.31
CA LEU A 219 -20.97 6.93 -31.20
C LEU A 219 -21.55 6.71 -32.61
N PRO A 220 -21.69 7.76 -33.44
CA PRO A 220 -21.97 7.60 -34.87
C PRO A 220 -20.77 6.98 -35.61
N SER A 221 -21.00 6.03 -36.52
CA SER A 221 -19.93 5.32 -37.26
C SER A 221 -19.02 6.22 -38.11
N HIS A 222 -19.49 7.41 -38.50
CA HIS A 222 -18.74 8.36 -39.32
C HIS A 222 -18.18 9.55 -38.53
N LEU A 223 -18.26 9.53 -37.20
CA LEU A 223 -17.87 10.66 -36.34
C LEU A 223 -16.43 11.13 -36.57
N PHE A 224 -15.52 10.19 -36.88
CA PHE A 224 -14.08 10.48 -37.06
C PHE A 224 -13.60 10.36 -38.50
N HIS A 225 -14.50 10.56 -39.48
CA HIS A 225 -14.19 10.30 -40.89
C HIS A 225 -13.01 11.13 -41.43
N ASP A 226 -12.82 12.37 -40.96
CA ASP A 226 -11.80 13.30 -41.47
C ASP A 226 -10.54 13.37 -40.59
N GLN A 227 -10.52 12.65 -39.46
CA GLN A 227 -9.51 12.74 -38.40
C GLN A 227 -8.28 11.86 -38.66
N GLY A 228 -7.75 11.87 -39.88
CA GLY A 228 -6.60 11.03 -40.25
C GLY A 228 -5.29 11.35 -39.52
N THR A 229 -5.18 12.54 -38.90
CA THR A 229 -4.03 13.03 -38.13
C THR A 229 -4.17 12.77 -36.62
N LEU A 230 -5.29 12.20 -36.17
CA LEU A 230 -5.55 11.92 -34.76
C LEU A 230 -4.55 10.89 -34.24
N THR A 231 -3.87 11.22 -33.14
CA THR A 231 -2.87 10.37 -32.47
C THR A 231 -3.41 9.79 -31.17
N GLU A 232 -4.26 10.52 -30.45
CA GLU A 232 -4.79 10.14 -29.14
C GLU A 232 -6.32 10.28 -29.10
N LEU A 233 -7.01 9.20 -28.70
CA LEU A 233 -8.45 9.18 -28.51
C LEU A 233 -8.82 8.59 -27.14
N HIS A 234 -9.46 9.42 -26.31
CA HIS A 234 -9.93 9.03 -24.98
C HIS A 234 -11.45 8.88 -24.95
N LEU A 235 -11.90 7.68 -24.61
CA LEU A 235 -13.30 7.26 -24.52
C LEU A 235 -13.59 6.44 -23.25
N GLU A 236 -12.62 6.32 -22.36
CA GLU A 236 -12.74 5.64 -21.07
C GLU A 236 -13.80 6.28 -20.16
N ASP A 237 -14.26 5.57 -19.14
CA ASP A 237 -15.26 6.10 -18.19
C ASP A 237 -16.54 6.60 -18.87
N ASN A 238 -17.11 5.77 -19.73
CA ASN A 238 -18.38 6.04 -20.42
C ASN A 238 -19.35 4.86 -20.24
N CYS A 239 -20.45 4.85 -20.99
CA CYS A 239 -21.47 3.81 -20.94
C CYS A 239 -21.53 2.97 -22.22
N MET A 240 -20.46 2.94 -23.02
CA MET A 240 -20.48 2.35 -24.36
C MET A 240 -20.69 0.84 -24.29
N LYS A 241 -21.71 0.33 -24.99
CA LYS A 241 -22.03 -1.11 -25.05
C LYS A 241 -21.36 -1.83 -26.22
N SER A 242 -21.09 -1.09 -27.29
CA SER A 242 -20.48 -1.59 -28.53
C SER A 242 -19.73 -0.47 -29.23
N ILE A 243 -18.76 -0.86 -30.06
CA ILE A 243 -18.11 0.05 -31.01
C ILE A 243 -18.78 -0.13 -32.38
N PRO A 244 -19.31 0.94 -33.00
CA PRO A 244 -19.84 0.88 -34.35
C PRO A 244 -18.79 0.45 -35.38
N ASP A 245 -19.22 -0.34 -36.37
CA ASP A 245 -18.36 -0.74 -37.48
C ASP A 245 -17.83 0.48 -38.25
N GLY A 246 -16.53 0.47 -38.53
CA GLY A 246 -15.87 1.53 -39.30
C GLY A 246 -15.55 2.81 -38.53
N LEU A 247 -15.89 2.92 -37.24
CA LEU A 247 -15.66 4.14 -36.43
C LEU A 247 -14.20 4.65 -36.51
N PHE A 248 -13.23 3.73 -36.56
CA PHE A 248 -11.80 4.05 -36.60
C PHE A 248 -11.19 3.91 -38.00
N GLY A 249 -11.98 3.63 -39.03
CA GLY A 249 -11.50 3.18 -40.34
C GLY A 249 -10.58 4.17 -41.10
N ASN A 250 -10.57 5.45 -40.72
CA ASN A 250 -9.73 6.51 -41.31
C ASN A 250 -8.63 7.04 -40.37
N LEU A 251 -8.53 6.53 -39.14
CA LEU A 251 -7.61 7.03 -38.12
C LEU A 251 -6.17 6.51 -38.33
N LYS A 252 -5.55 6.89 -39.44
CA LYS A 252 -4.23 6.38 -39.89
C LYS A 252 -3.08 6.74 -38.95
N GLY A 253 -3.20 7.87 -38.24
CA GLY A 253 -2.20 8.36 -37.28
C GLY A 253 -2.42 7.88 -35.84
N LEU A 254 -3.46 7.11 -35.54
CA LEU A 254 -3.84 6.78 -34.16
C LEU A 254 -2.76 5.91 -33.51
N GLN A 255 -2.27 6.37 -32.37
CA GLN A 255 -1.23 5.72 -31.57
C GLN A 255 -1.83 5.17 -30.26
N ASP A 256 -2.61 5.99 -29.57
CA ASP A 256 -3.16 5.65 -28.26
C ASP A 256 -4.69 5.70 -28.26
N LEU A 257 -5.30 4.59 -27.86
CA LEU A 257 -6.75 4.44 -27.76
C LEU A 257 -7.15 3.96 -26.37
N TYR A 258 -7.96 4.75 -25.68
CA TYR A 258 -8.42 4.48 -24.33
C TYR A 258 -9.92 4.20 -24.32
N LEU A 259 -10.31 2.98 -23.92
CA LEU A 259 -11.69 2.49 -23.91
C LEU A 259 -12.05 1.79 -22.59
N SER A 260 -11.18 1.87 -21.59
CA SER A 260 -11.38 1.23 -20.28
C SER A 260 -12.64 1.75 -19.56
N ARG A 261 -13.16 1.00 -18.59
CA ARG A 261 -14.31 1.42 -17.76
C ARG A 261 -15.53 1.81 -18.61
N ASN A 262 -15.89 0.90 -19.52
CA ASN A 262 -17.10 0.98 -20.36
C ASN A 262 -17.93 -0.30 -20.17
N LYS A 263 -18.89 -0.55 -21.07
CA LYS A 263 -19.77 -1.73 -21.04
C LYS A 263 -19.62 -2.56 -22.32
N LEU A 264 -18.46 -2.52 -22.97
CA LEU A 264 -18.23 -3.16 -24.27
C LEU A 264 -18.37 -4.67 -24.14
N GLU A 265 -19.29 -5.28 -24.88
CA GLU A 265 -19.50 -6.75 -24.85
C GLU A 265 -18.66 -7.50 -25.91
N SER A 266 -18.31 -6.81 -27.00
CA SER A 266 -17.53 -7.35 -28.12
C SER A 266 -16.83 -6.24 -28.90
N LEU A 267 -15.81 -6.60 -29.68
CA LEU A 267 -15.13 -5.73 -30.63
C LEU A 267 -15.40 -6.20 -32.07
N PRO A 268 -15.65 -5.28 -33.03
CA PRO A 268 -15.69 -5.62 -34.46
C PRO A 268 -14.40 -6.32 -34.92
N GLY A 269 -14.49 -7.26 -35.86
CA GLY A 269 -13.37 -8.12 -36.26
C GLY A 269 -12.18 -7.37 -36.88
N ASP A 270 -12.45 -6.44 -37.81
CA ASP A 270 -11.43 -5.63 -38.51
C ASP A 270 -11.36 -4.20 -37.96
N LEU A 271 -11.54 -4.04 -36.64
CA LEU A 271 -11.65 -2.74 -36.00
C LEU A 271 -10.43 -1.84 -36.23
N PHE A 272 -9.23 -2.43 -36.31
CA PHE A 272 -7.95 -1.72 -36.41
C PHE A 272 -7.22 -1.91 -37.75
N GLY A 273 -7.87 -2.50 -38.76
CA GLY A 273 -7.23 -2.83 -40.05
C GLY A 273 -6.55 -1.65 -40.76
N ASN A 274 -7.02 -0.42 -40.52
CA ASN A 274 -6.49 0.81 -41.10
C ASN A 274 -5.76 1.73 -40.10
N CYS A 275 -5.39 1.22 -38.92
CA CYS A 275 -4.70 1.97 -37.86
C CYS A 275 -3.31 1.37 -37.57
N PRO A 276 -2.35 1.45 -38.52
CA PRO A 276 -1.06 0.76 -38.41
C PRO A 276 -0.11 1.35 -37.36
N GLU A 277 -0.42 2.55 -36.87
CA GLU A 277 0.43 3.32 -35.95
C GLU A 277 0.12 3.03 -34.47
N ILE A 278 -0.90 2.22 -34.16
CA ILE A 278 -1.33 1.96 -32.77
C ILE A 278 -0.19 1.34 -31.95
N GLU A 279 0.10 1.96 -30.80
CA GLU A 279 1.08 1.53 -29.82
C GLU A 279 0.42 1.08 -28.50
N THR A 280 -0.71 1.72 -28.13
CA THR A 280 -1.45 1.45 -26.88
C THR A 280 -2.94 1.25 -27.14
N ILE A 281 -3.51 0.20 -26.56
CA ILE A 281 -4.97 0.00 -26.47
C ILE A 281 -5.33 -0.33 -25.03
N GLU A 282 -6.17 0.48 -24.39
CA GLU A 282 -6.69 0.18 -23.05
C GLU A 282 -8.15 -0.27 -23.10
N LEU A 283 -8.42 -1.51 -22.69
CA LEU A 283 -9.76 -2.14 -22.72
C LEU A 283 -10.16 -2.74 -21.37
N SER A 284 -9.43 -2.41 -20.30
CA SER A 284 -9.70 -2.94 -18.96
C SER A 284 -11.06 -2.50 -18.43
N ASP A 285 -11.67 -3.30 -17.55
CA ASP A 285 -12.94 -2.97 -16.91
C ASP A 285 -14.06 -2.75 -17.95
N ASN A 286 -14.32 -3.81 -18.72
CA ASN A 286 -15.36 -3.89 -19.75
C ASN A 286 -16.11 -5.23 -19.61
N GLN A 287 -16.93 -5.61 -20.59
CA GLN A 287 -17.74 -6.83 -20.57
C GLN A 287 -17.39 -7.77 -21.73
N LEU A 288 -16.16 -7.67 -22.26
CA LEU A 288 -15.74 -8.39 -23.46
C LEU A 288 -15.77 -9.89 -23.21
N LYS A 289 -16.45 -10.65 -24.09
CA LYS A 289 -16.62 -12.11 -23.93
C LYS A 289 -15.59 -12.94 -24.70
N ASN A 290 -15.14 -12.45 -25.85
CA ASN A 290 -14.20 -13.15 -26.73
C ASN A 290 -13.32 -12.15 -27.48
N LEU A 291 -12.13 -12.60 -27.86
CA LEU A 291 -11.25 -11.93 -28.82
C LEU A 291 -10.96 -12.88 -29.98
N ASP A 292 -11.07 -12.37 -31.20
CA ASP A 292 -10.97 -13.12 -32.44
C ASP A 292 -10.21 -12.32 -33.52
N GLY A 293 -8.90 -12.16 -33.33
CA GLY A 293 -8.05 -11.56 -34.36
C GLY A 293 -7.99 -10.04 -34.42
N GLN A 294 -8.66 -9.30 -33.51
CA GLN A 294 -8.76 -7.84 -33.63
C GLN A 294 -7.40 -7.12 -33.61
N PHE A 295 -6.40 -7.65 -32.91
CA PHE A 295 -5.07 -7.03 -32.80
C PHE A 295 -4.07 -7.52 -33.86
N LYS A 296 -4.48 -8.46 -34.70
CA LYS A 296 -3.59 -9.12 -35.66
C LYS A 296 -2.94 -8.09 -36.58
N GLY A 297 -1.62 -8.17 -36.70
CA GLY A 297 -0.84 -7.31 -37.60
C GLY A 297 -0.45 -5.95 -37.03
N LEU A 298 -0.88 -5.59 -35.82
CA LEU A 298 -0.48 -4.33 -35.17
C LEU A 298 0.97 -4.41 -34.69
N SER A 299 1.91 -4.22 -35.62
CA SER A 299 3.36 -4.39 -35.38
C SER A 299 3.99 -3.36 -34.44
N LYS A 300 3.32 -2.22 -34.21
CA LYS A 300 3.75 -1.21 -33.22
C LYS A 300 3.11 -1.39 -31.86
N LEU A 301 2.08 -2.23 -31.73
CA LEU A 301 1.37 -2.46 -30.47
C LEU A 301 2.33 -2.99 -29.42
N SER A 302 2.52 -2.20 -28.37
CA SER A 302 3.41 -2.50 -27.26
C SER A 302 2.63 -2.75 -25.97
N ARG A 303 1.45 -2.15 -25.84
CA ARG A 303 0.61 -2.26 -24.64
C ARG A 303 -0.85 -2.51 -25.01
N VAL A 304 -1.41 -3.58 -24.46
CA VAL A 304 -2.84 -3.87 -24.50
C VAL A 304 -3.30 -4.26 -23.09
N THR A 305 -4.34 -3.62 -22.56
CA THR A 305 -4.88 -3.95 -21.24
C THR A 305 -6.23 -4.65 -21.38
N LEU A 306 -6.39 -5.81 -20.75
CA LEU A 306 -7.58 -6.68 -20.88
C LEU A 306 -8.13 -7.14 -19.52
N THR A 307 -7.63 -6.58 -18.43
CA THR A 307 -8.02 -6.97 -17.07
C THR A 307 -9.48 -6.64 -16.79
N LYS A 308 -10.13 -7.40 -15.90
CA LYS A 308 -11.51 -7.16 -15.47
C LYS A 308 -12.49 -7.13 -16.64
N ASN A 309 -12.47 -8.18 -17.45
CA ASN A 309 -13.42 -8.42 -18.52
C ASN A 309 -14.13 -9.76 -18.28
N LYS A 310 -14.88 -10.25 -19.27
CA LYS A 310 -15.59 -11.54 -19.23
C LYS A 310 -15.05 -12.52 -20.27
N LEU A 311 -13.76 -12.42 -20.59
CA LEU A 311 -13.17 -13.20 -21.68
C LEU A 311 -13.23 -14.68 -21.33
N THR A 312 -14.04 -15.44 -22.05
CA THR A 312 -14.13 -16.90 -21.94
C THR A 312 -13.15 -17.59 -22.89
N SER A 313 -12.81 -16.95 -24.01
CA SER A 313 -11.85 -17.45 -24.99
C SER A 313 -11.11 -16.34 -25.74
N ILE A 314 -9.92 -16.69 -26.23
CA ILE A 314 -9.12 -15.88 -27.15
C ILE A 314 -8.75 -16.80 -28.30
N SER A 315 -9.13 -16.44 -29.53
CA SER A 315 -8.81 -17.24 -30.72
C SER A 315 -7.31 -17.26 -31.00
N ASP A 316 -6.86 -18.36 -31.59
CA ASP A 316 -5.48 -18.51 -32.02
C ASP A 316 -5.08 -17.42 -33.03
N GLY A 317 -3.89 -16.85 -32.85
CA GLY A 317 -3.39 -15.79 -33.72
C GLY A 317 -4.01 -14.40 -33.48
N THR A 318 -4.78 -14.21 -32.39
CA THR A 318 -5.30 -12.90 -31.99
C THR A 318 -4.21 -11.82 -31.90
N PHE A 319 -3.01 -12.19 -31.45
CA PHE A 319 -1.84 -11.32 -31.34
C PHE A 319 -0.76 -11.59 -32.40
N ALA A 320 -1.11 -12.27 -33.49
CA ALA A 320 -0.13 -12.60 -34.52
C ALA A 320 0.52 -11.33 -35.10
N ASN A 321 1.86 -11.31 -35.13
CA ASN A 321 2.70 -10.18 -35.54
C ASN A 321 2.70 -8.96 -34.61
N CYS A 322 2.20 -9.06 -33.37
CA CYS A 322 2.34 -8.01 -32.34
C CYS A 322 3.68 -8.12 -31.59
N SER A 323 4.80 -7.98 -32.31
CA SER A 323 6.14 -8.36 -31.83
C SER A 323 6.74 -7.42 -30.77
N LYS A 324 6.11 -6.27 -30.49
CA LYS A 324 6.55 -5.31 -29.46
C LYS A 324 5.93 -5.53 -28.09
N ILE A 325 4.94 -6.41 -27.95
CA ILE A 325 4.30 -6.69 -26.66
C ILE A 325 5.30 -7.43 -25.76
N THR A 326 5.60 -6.84 -24.60
CA THR A 326 6.45 -7.43 -23.56
C THR A 326 5.66 -7.92 -22.37
N GLU A 327 4.46 -7.39 -22.13
CA GLU A 327 3.59 -7.81 -21.04
C GLU A 327 2.15 -8.04 -21.51
N LEU A 328 1.53 -9.11 -21.03
CA LEU A 328 0.09 -9.37 -21.19
C LEU A 328 -0.55 -9.70 -19.86
N ASP A 329 -1.69 -9.06 -19.61
CA ASP A 329 -2.44 -9.22 -18.38
C ASP A 329 -3.91 -9.54 -18.67
N PHE A 330 -4.28 -10.80 -18.40
CA PHE A 330 -5.65 -11.31 -18.50
C PHE A 330 -6.33 -11.43 -17.13
N THR A 331 -5.81 -10.76 -16.11
CA THR A 331 -6.29 -10.86 -14.72
C THR A 331 -7.78 -10.56 -14.61
N GLU A 332 -8.49 -11.33 -13.78
CA GLU A 332 -9.93 -11.17 -13.53
C GLU A 332 -10.74 -11.26 -14.83
N ASN A 333 -10.62 -12.42 -15.50
CA ASN A 333 -11.44 -12.80 -16.66
C ASN A 333 -12.06 -14.19 -16.40
N GLU A 334 -12.68 -14.78 -17.42
CA GLU A 334 -13.37 -16.07 -17.32
C GLU A 334 -12.74 -17.14 -18.22
N LEU A 335 -11.45 -17.02 -18.56
CA LEU A 335 -10.79 -17.90 -19.54
C LEU A 335 -10.79 -19.34 -19.04
N GLU A 336 -11.23 -20.29 -19.87
CA GLU A 336 -11.36 -21.69 -19.47
C GLU A 336 -10.15 -22.56 -19.87
N LYS A 337 -9.41 -22.13 -20.90
CA LYS A 337 -8.27 -22.87 -21.46
C LYS A 337 -7.21 -21.93 -22.03
N ILE A 338 -5.97 -22.40 -22.06
CA ILE A 338 -4.85 -21.79 -22.80
C ILE A 338 -4.53 -22.72 -23.98
N THR A 339 -4.63 -22.22 -25.21
CA THR A 339 -4.39 -22.96 -26.44
C THR A 339 -3.00 -22.72 -26.99
N SER A 340 -2.52 -23.64 -27.83
CA SER A 340 -1.20 -23.53 -28.48
C SER A 340 -1.00 -22.30 -29.38
N GLY A 341 -2.08 -21.75 -29.93
CA GLY A 341 -2.03 -20.58 -30.81
C GLY A 341 -2.37 -19.24 -30.14
N MET A 342 -2.80 -19.23 -28.87
CA MET A 342 -3.29 -18.03 -28.18
C MET A 342 -2.22 -16.93 -28.10
N LEU A 343 -1.00 -17.30 -27.74
CA LEU A 343 0.15 -16.39 -27.56
C LEU A 343 1.17 -16.48 -28.70
N ALA A 344 0.82 -17.13 -29.82
CA ALA A 344 1.74 -17.38 -30.91
C ALA A 344 2.24 -16.07 -31.56
N GLY A 345 3.56 -15.97 -31.76
CA GLY A 345 4.21 -14.81 -32.38
C GLY A 345 4.73 -13.75 -31.38
N LEU A 346 4.49 -13.92 -30.08
CA LEU A 346 4.92 -13.00 -29.03
C LEU A 346 6.33 -13.30 -28.49
N SER A 347 7.33 -13.36 -29.38
CA SER A 347 8.71 -13.77 -29.00
C SER A 347 9.43 -12.82 -28.04
N LYS A 348 8.89 -11.61 -27.82
CA LYS A 348 9.41 -10.59 -26.90
C LYS A 348 8.64 -10.52 -25.58
N LEU A 349 7.65 -11.39 -25.38
CA LEU A 349 6.86 -11.42 -24.16
C LEU A 349 7.74 -11.84 -22.97
N GLU A 350 7.88 -10.94 -22.00
CA GLU A 350 8.65 -11.12 -20.78
C GLU A 350 7.75 -11.56 -19.61
N LYS A 351 6.50 -11.12 -19.61
CA LYS A 351 5.54 -11.42 -18.53
C LYS A 351 4.15 -11.70 -19.08
N VAL A 352 3.53 -12.76 -18.57
CA VAL A 352 2.12 -13.03 -18.81
C VAL A 352 1.43 -13.48 -17.53
N THR A 353 0.24 -12.95 -17.28
CA THR A 353 -0.60 -13.34 -16.15
C THR A 353 -2.01 -13.73 -16.61
N PHE A 354 -2.45 -14.86 -16.09
CA PHE A 354 -3.81 -15.40 -16.19
C PHE A 354 -4.47 -15.44 -14.80
N HIS A 355 -4.02 -14.59 -13.88
CA HIS A 355 -4.49 -14.58 -12.50
C HIS A 355 -6.02 -14.46 -12.42
N ALA A 356 -6.65 -15.20 -11.51
CA ALA A 356 -8.09 -15.12 -11.25
C ALA A 356 -8.93 -15.34 -12.53
N ASN A 357 -8.75 -16.51 -13.14
CA ASN A 357 -9.52 -16.99 -14.30
C ASN A 357 -10.14 -18.37 -13.98
N ASN A 358 -10.75 -19.00 -14.99
CA ASN A 358 -11.33 -20.34 -14.88
C ASN A 358 -10.47 -21.40 -15.60
N VAL A 359 -9.17 -21.16 -15.79
CA VAL A 359 -8.33 -21.99 -16.64
C VAL A 359 -8.22 -23.39 -16.02
N SER A 360 -8.71 -24.39 -16.76
CA SER A 360 -8.71 -25.78 -16.33
C SER A 360 -7.80 -26.67 -17.19
N VAL A 361 -7.48 -26.21 -18.40
CA VAL A 361 -6.65 -26.93 -19.38
C VAL A 361 -5.62 -25.99 -19.99
N ILE A 362 -4.37 -26.47 -20.04
CA ILE A 362 -3.30 -25.88 -20.86
C ILE A 362 -3.00 -26.92 -21.95
N GLU A 363 -3.11 -26.53 -23.23
CA GLU A 363 -2.73 -27.40 -24.33
C GLU A 363 -1.20 -27.58 -24.38
N PRO A 364 -0.68 -28.71 -24.88
CA PRO A 364 0.75 -28.86 -25.13
C PRO A 364 1.29 -27.71 -25.99
N ASN A 365 2.51 -27.27 -25.70
CA ASN A 365 3.21 -26.22 -26.46
C ASN A 365 2.56 -24.81 -26.38
N SER A 366 1.64 -24.58 -25.44
CA SER A 366 0.97 -23.27 -25.24
C SER A 366 1.89 -22.07 -24.98
N PHE A 367 3.12 -22.34 -24.50
CA PHE A 367 4.11 -21.32 -24.20
C PHE A 367 5.36 -21.41 -25.10
N ASP A 368 5.31 -22.23 -26.16
CA ASP A 368 6.40 -22.39 -27.11
C ASP A 368 6.65 -21.09 -27.88
N GLY A 369 7.91 -20.78 -28.13
CA GLY A 369 8.31 -19.54 -28.83
C GLY A 369 8.32 -18.28 -27.96
N LEU A 370 7.83 -18.34 -26.72
CA LEU A 370 7.95 -17.26 -25.72
C LEU A 370 9.35 -17.27 -25.07
N SER A 371 10.38 -17.06 -25.89
CA SER A 371 11.78 -17.24 -25.51
C SER A 371 12.32 -16.22 -24.49
N GLU A 372 11.65 -15.08 -24.36
CA GLU A 372 11.99 -14.02 -23.39
C GLU A 372 11.18 -14.10 -22.10
N LEU A 373 10.29 -15.09 -21.96
CA LEU A 373 9.37 -15.17 -20.83
C LEU A 373 10.14 -15.37 -19.51
N GLY A 374 10.10 -14.34 -18.67
CA GLY A 374 10.72 -14.31 -17.35
C GLY A 374 9.72 -14.53 -16.20
N SER A 375 8.43 -14.25 -16.41
CA SER A 375 7.39 -14.40 -15.39
C SER A 375 6.09 -14.94 -15.96
N LEU A 376 5.59 -16.04 -15.36
CA LEU A 376 4.31 -16.66 -15.69
C LEU A 376 3.48 -16.80 -14.42
N ASN A 377 2.30 -16.16 -14.41
CA ASN A 377 1.36 -16.25 -13.31
C ASN A 377 0.07 -16.96 -13.74
N LEU A 378 -0.18 -18.13 -13.16
CA LEU A 378 -1.40 -18.94 -13.33
C LEU A 378 -2.18 -19.05 -12.01
N GLU A 379 -1.91 -18.17 -11.04
CA GLU A 379 -2.56 -18.19 -9.72
C GLU A 379 -4.08 -18.06 -9.80
N ASN A 380 -4.79 -18.75 -8.91
CA ASN A 380 -6.24 -18.65 -8.76
C ASN A 380 -6.97 -19.05 -10.05
N ASN A 381 -6.78 -20.32 -10.42
CA ASN A 381 -7.37 -20.98 -11.58
C ASN A 381 -7.88 -22.38 -11.16
N ARG A 382 -8.24 -23.23 -12.13
CA ARG A 382 -8.82 -24.56 -11.91
C ARG A 382 -7.96 -25.69 -12.49
N LEU A 383 -6.66 -25.47 -12.63
CA LEU A 383 -5.73 -26.44 -13.21
C LEU A 383 -5.64 -27.68 -12.32
N LYS A 384 -5.89 -28.86 -12.90
CA LYS A 384 -5.73 -30.16 -12.20
C LYS A 384 -4.40 -30.84 -12.49
N SER A 385 -3.83 -30.55 -13.65
CA SER A 385 -2.54 -31.09 -14.09
C SER A 385 -1.93 -30.16 -15.13
N LEU A 386 -0.64 -30.32 -15.38
CA LEU A 386 0.09 -29.62 -16.42
C LEU A 386 0.42 -30.60 -17.56
N PRO A 387 0.36 -30.20 -18.84
CA PRO A 387 0.77 -31.07 -19.93
C PRO A 387 2.28 -31.32 -19.86
N ARG A 388 2.71 -32.51 -20.31
CA ARG A 388 4.14 -32.84 -20.38
C ARG A 388 4.87 -31.84 -21.26
N GLY A 389 6.00 -31.31 -20.76
CA GLY A 389 6.81 -30.33 -21.47
C GLY A 389 6.19 -28.93 -21.55
N ALA A 390 5.19 -28.61 -20.71
CA ALA A 390 4.49 -27.32 -20.71
C ALA A 390 5.42 -26.10 -20.77
N PHE A 391 6.63 -26.21 -20.20
CA PHE A 391 7.58 -25.10 -20.05
C PHE A 391 8.93 -25.35 -20.74
N ASP A 392 9.03 -26.33 -21.64
CA ASP A 392 10.31 -26.73 -22.26
C ASP A 392 10.95 -25.60 -23.08
N GLY A 393 10.13 -24.71 -23.66
CA GLY A 393 10.59 -23.53 -24.40
C GLY A 393 10.99 -22.32 -23.55
N ASN A 394 10.75 -22.32 -22.23
CA ASN A 394 10.81 -21.12 -21.39
C ASN A 394 12.02 -21.10 -20.43
N ALA A 395 13.22 -21.39 -20.94
CA ALA A 395 14.43 -21.48 -20.13
C ALA A 395 14.84 -20.18 -19.41
N LYS A 396 14.29 -19.01 -19.81
CA LYS A 396 14.51 -17.71 -19.14
C LYS A 396 13.56 -17.45 -17.97
N LEU A 397 12.60 -18.34 -17.71
CA LEU A 397 11.62 -18.15 -16.65
C LEU A 397 12.32 -18.03 -15.29
N VAL A 398 12.04 -16.93 -14.58
CA VAL A 398 12.58 -16.61 -13.25
C VAL A 398 11.53 -16.84 -12.17
N SER A 399 10.25 -16.61 -12.49
CA SER A 399 9.14 -16.76 -11.57
C SER A 399 7.99 -17.54 -12.21
N LEU A 400 7.53 -18.58 -11.52
CA LEU A 400 6.36 -19.37 -11.88
C LEU A 400 5.41 -19.45 -10.69
N SER A 401 4.21 -18.91 -10.84
CA SER A 401 3.14 -19.05 -9.85
C SER A 401 2.06 -19.99 -10.38
N LEU A 402 1.84 -21.07 -9.65
CA LEU A 402 0.79 -22.08 -9.88
C LEU A 402 -0.15 -22.17 -8.66
N SER A 403 -0.07 -21.19 -7.75
CA SER A 403 -0.80 -21.22 -6.48
C SER A 403 -2.32 -21.15 -6.68
N ARG A 404 -3.08 -21.61 -5.69
CA ARG A 404 -4.56 -21.59 -5.71
C ARG A 404 -5.12 -22.24 -6.99
N ASN A 405 -4.69 -23.47 -7.24
CA ASN A 405 -5.22 -24.30 -8.31
C ASN A 405 -5.69 -25.65 -7.71
N GLU A 406 -6.02 -26.61 -8.57
CA GLU A 406 -6.44 -27.95 -8.16
C GLU A 406 -5.41 -29.02 -8.52
N ILE A 407 -4.13 -28.65 -8.64
CA ILE A 407 -3.08 -29.55 -9.15
C ILE A 407 -2.89 -30.69 -8.17
N ASP A 408 -3.16 -31.92 -8.62
CA ASP A 408 -3.07 -33.14 -7.79
C ASP A 408 -1.82 -33.98 -8.06
N ARG A 409 -1.11 -33.71 -9.18
CA ARG A 409 0.13 -34.37 -9.53
C ARG A 409 1.04 -33.48 -10.37
N LEU A 410 2.34 -33.61 -10.12
CA LEU A 410 3.40 -33.01 -10.92
C LEU A 410 4.23 -34.15 -11.51
N GLU A 411 4.20 -34.29 -12.83
CA GLU A 411 4.95 -35.35 -13.50
C GLU A 411 6.46 -35.11 -13.42
N LYS A 412 7.23 -36.18 -13.24
CA LYS A 412 8.69 -36.11 -13.32
C LYS A 412 9.15 -35.43 -14.62
N GLY A 413 9.98 -34.41 -14.46
CA GLY A 413 10.58 -33.66 -15.57
C GLY A 413 9.79 -32.42 -16.02
N ILE A 414 8.63 -32.13 -15.43
CA ILE A 414 7.82 -30.95 -15.78
C ILE A 414 8.58 -29.61 -15.64
N PHE A 415 9.63 -29.57 -14.83
CA PHE A 415 10.44 -28.38 -14.58
C PHE A 415 11.90 -28.48 -15.08
N ASP A 416 12.27 -29.54 -15.83
CA ASP A 416 13.68 -29.84 -16.13
C ASP A 416 14.41 -28.74 -16.89
N ASN A 417 13.68 -27.99 -17.73
CA ASN A 417 14.25 -26.92 -18.56
C ASN A 417 14.21 -25.53 -17.90
N LEU A 418 13.66 -25.40 -16.68
CA LEU A 418 13.53 -24.14 -15.95
C LEU A 418 14.79 -23.77 -15.16
N SER A 419 15.94 -23.81 -15.83
CA SER A 419 17.27 -23.65 -15.21
C SER A 419 17.56 -22.25 -14.61
N ASN A 420 16.73 -21.24 -14.90
CA ASN A 420 16.84 -19.89 -14.33
C ASN A 420 15.77 -19.58 -13.28
N LEU A 421 14.91 -20.54 -12.95
CA LEU A 421 13.81 -20.33 -12.02
C LEU A 421 14.35 -20.03 -10.63
N LYS A 422 13.91 -18.92 -10.05
CA LYS A 422 14.24 -18.50 -8.69
C LYS A 422 13.07 -18.64 -7.73
N ARG A 423 11.85 -18.52 -8.24
CA ARG A 423 10.62 -18.58 -7.44
C ARG A 423 9.64 -19.58 -8.05
N LEU A 424 9.26 -20.55 -7.23
CA LEU A 424 8.20 -21.50 -7.55
C LEU A 424 7.15 -21.45 -6.43
N ASP A 425 5.95 -20.99 -6.78
CA ASP A 425 4.81 -20.97 -5.86
C ASP A 425 3.81 -22.06 -6.22
N LEU A 426 3.63 -23.02 -5.32
CA LEU A 426 2.70 -24.14 -5.44
C LEU A 426 1.60 -24.11 -4.36
N ASN A 427 1.51 -23.04 -3.56
CA ASN A 427 0.58 -22.96 -2.43
C ASN A 427 -0.88 -23.25 -2.83
N TYR A 428 -1.68 -23.79 -1.92
CA TYR A 428 -3.12 -24.01 -2.09
C TYR A 428 -3.43 -24.87 -3.33
N ASN A 429 -2.83 -26.06 -3.39
CA ASN A 429 -3.06 -27.08 -4.43
C ASN A 429 -3.43 -28.42 -3.77
N LYS A 430 -3.65 -29.47 -4.58
CA LYS A 430 -4.09 -30.81 -4.12
C LYS A 430 -3.00 -31.88 -4.29
N ILE A 431 -1.72 -31.47 -4.28
CA ILE A 431 -0.58 -32.28 -4.72
C ILE A 431 -0.46 -33.59 -3.95
N GLY A 432 -0.67 -33.58 -2.62
CA GLY A 432 -0.64 -34.79 -1.78
C GLY A 432 0.76 -35.39 -1.55
N ASN A 433 1.54 -35.56 -2.61
CA ASN A 433 2.93 -36.02 -2.59
C ASN A 433 3.72 -35.46 -3.80
N LEU A 434 5.00 -35.18 -3.60
CA LEU A 434 5.94 -34.87 -4.69
C LEU A 434 6.72 -36.13 -5.07
N GLU A 435 6.72 -36.50 -6.35
CA GLU A 435 7.51 -37.64 -6.82
C GLU A 435 9.03 -37.36 -6.68
N PRO A 436 9.85 -38.36 -6.31
CA PRO A 436 11.29 -38.20 -6.23
C PRO A 436 11.90 -37.67 -7.54
N GLY A 437 12.66 -36.59 -7.41
CA GLY A 437 13.35 -35.95 -8.52
C GLY A 437 12.52 -34.98 -9.36
N VAL A 438 11.25 -34.70 -9.01
CA VAL A 438 10.43 -33.70 -9.71
C VAL A 438 11.03 -32.28 -9.64
N LEU A 439 11.80 -31.98 -8.58
CA LEU A 439 12.49 -30.70 -8.36
C LEU A 439 14.00 -30.77 -8.67
N LYS A 440 14.52 -31.89 -9.16
CA LYS A 440 15.98 -32.18 -9.21
C LYS A 440 16.81 -31.17 -9.99
N ASN A 441 16.23 -30.59 -11.04
CA ASN A 441 16.94 -29.66 -11.93
C ASN A 441 16.69 -28.18 -11.59
N LEU A 442 16.00 -27.90 -10.48
CA LEU A 442 15.68 -26.54 -10.02
C LEU A 442 16.79 -25.93 -9.15
N GLY A 443 18.05 -26.07 -9.58
CA GLY A 443 19.23 -25.71 -8.79
C GLY A 443 19.35 -24.24 -8.40
N LYS A 444 18.65 -23.33 -9.08
CA LYS A 444 18.63 -21.88 -8.80
C LYS A 444 17.41 -21.40 -8.02
N VAL A 445 16.47 -22.27 -7.68
CA VAL A 445 15.28 -21.86 -6.92
C VAL A 445 15.71 -21.39 -5.53
N GLU A 446 15.38 -20.15 -5.20
CA GLU A 446 15.68 -19.51 -3.91
C GLU A 446 14.45 -19.56 -2.97
N HIS A 447 13.24 -19.55 -3.54
CA HIS A 447 11.96 -19.55 -2.83
C HIS A 447 11.06 -20.69 -3.29
N LEU A 448 10.70 -21.56 -2.34
CA LEU A 448 9.71 -22.63 -2.54
C LEU A 448 8.62 -22.52 -1.48
N HIS A 449 7.37 -22.42 -1.95
CA HIS A 449 6.20 -22.33 -1.10
C HIS A 449 5.28 -23.53 -1.31
N LEU A 450 5.00 -24.26 -0.23
CA LEU A 450 4.20 -25.50 -0.20
C LEU A 450 3.11 -25.44 0.88
N THR A 451 2.47 -24.29 1.05
CA THR A 451 1.38 -24.11 2.02
C THR A 451 0.10 -24.73 1.50
N ASP A 452 -0.56 -25.57 2.30
CA ASP A 452 -1.87 -26.15 1.99
C ASP A 452 -1.87 -26.89 0.63
N CYS A 453 -0.86 -27.74 0.42
CA CYS A 453 -0.72 -28.60 -0.76
C CYS A 453 -1.25 -30.03 -0.51
N GLN A 454 -1.93 -30.24 0.62
CA GLN A 454 -2.40 -31.54 1.10
C GLN A 454 -1.29 -32.58 1.32
N LEU A 455 -0.05 -32.15 1.55
CA LEU A 455 1.08 -33.05 1.76
C LEU A 455 0.84 -33.93 3.00
N SER A 456 1.06 -35.25 2.83
CA SER A 456 0.87 -36.24 3.90
C SER A 456 2.19 -36.68 4.56
N SER A 457 3.31 -36.51 3.87
CA SER A 457 4.65 -36.83 4.36
C SER A 457 5.74 -36.00 3.70
N ILE A 458 6.90 -35.91 4.34
CA ILE A 458 8.16 -35.44 3.74
C ILE A 458 9.10 -36.65 3.60
N THR A 459 9.61 -36.90 2.39
CA THR A 459 10.48 -38.05 2.07
C THR A 459 11.93 -37.61 1.82
N ALA A 460 12.91 -38.50 2.02
CA ALA A 460 14.35 -38.20 1.93
C ALA A 460 14.82 -37.46 0.66
N SER A 461 14.17 -37.65 -0.48
CA SER A 461 14.56 -37.02 -1.77
C SER A 461 13.54 -36.00 -2.28
N MET A 462 12.64 -35.52 -1.42
CA MET A 462 11.58 -34.58 -1.83
C MET A 462 12.14 -33.25 -2.35
N PHE A 463 13.24 -32.77 -1.76
CA PHE A 463 13.89 -31.50 -2.10
C PHE A 463 15.24 -31.69 -2.82
N GLU A 464 15.49 -32.89 -3.38
CA GLU A 464 16.72 -33.18 -4.12
C GLU A 464 16.95 -32.12 -5.20
N GLY A 465 18.18 -31.60 -5.30
CA GLY A 465 18.60 -30.66 -6.34
C GLY A 465 18.40 -29.18 -6.04
N LEU A 466 17.73 -28.81 -4.95
CA LEU A 466 17.45 -27.41 -4.57
C LEU A 466 18.63 -26.72 -3.86
N SER A 467 19.82 -26.74 -4.49
CA SER A 467 21.08 -26.28 -3.87
C SER A 467 21.13 -24.80 -3.49
N SER A 468 20.34 -23.94 -4.15
CA SER A 468 20.27 -22.49 -3.88
C SER A 468 19.06 -22.07 -3.04
N LEU A 469 18.28 -23.02 -2.53
CA LEU A 469 17.07 -22.72 -1.76
C LEU A 469 17.44 -21.97 -0.48
N LYS A 470 16.85 -20.78 -0.29
CA LYS A 470 17.06 -19.92 0.88
C LYS A 470 15.85 -19.93 1.80
N PHE A 471 14.66 -20.02 1.22
CA PHE A 471 13.40 -19.93 1.95
C PHE A 471 12.50 -21.10 1.61
N LEU A 472 12.23 -21.94 2.62
CA LEU A 472 11.31 -23.07 2.52
C LEU A 472 10.15 -22.89 3.50
N TYR A 473 8.96 -22.72 2.94
CA TYR A 473 7.73 -22.56 3.71
C TYR A 473 6.79 -23.74 3.48
N ILE A 474 6.59 -24.55 4.52
CA ILE A 474 5.66 -25.67 4.53
C ILE A 474 4.66 -25.42 5.65
N ALA A 475 3.44 -25.07 5.28
CA ALA A 475 2.40 -24.76 6.26
C ALA A 475 1.07 -25.43 5.94
N LYS A 476 0.23 -25.68 6.95
CA LYS A 476 -1.14 -26.20 6.78
C LYS A 476 -1.20 -27.51 5.98
N ASN A 477 -0.26 -28.42 6.22
CA ASN A 477 -0.26 -29.74 5.59
C ASN A 477 -0.44 -30.81 6.66
N SER A 478 -1.18 -31.88 6.36
CA SER A 478 -1.42 -32.98 7.31
C SER A 478 -0.23 -33.94 7.42
N ILE A 479 1.00 -33.41 7.47
CA ILE A 479 2.24 -34.19 7.51
C ILE A 479 2.35 -34.90 8.85
N GLY A 480 2.16 -36.22 8.85
CA GLY A 480 2.34 -37.07 10.04
C GLY A 480 3.66 -37.84 10.07
N ARG A 481 4.33 -37.98 8.92
CA ARG A 481 5.63 -38.66 8.79
C ARG A 481 6.62 -37.74 8.08
N MET A 482 7.79 -37.55 8.68
CA MET A 482 8.86 -36.75 8.11
C MET A 482 10.18 -37.52 8.17
N ASP A 483 10.81 -37.69 7.02
CA ASP A 483 12.16 -38.18 6.89
C ASP A 483 13.14 -37.01 6.89
N CYS A 484 13.99 -36.96 7.92
CA CYS A 484 14.95 -35.88 8.11
C CYS A 484 16.05 -35.83 7.03
N GLY A 485 16.25 -36.92 6.29
CA GLY A 485 17.18 -36.94 5.15
C GLY A 485 16.81 -35.93 4.05
N ALA A 486 15.54 -35.49 4.01
CA ALA A 486 15.03 -34.51 3.05
C ALA A 486 15.76 -33.16 3.10
N PHE A 487 16.38 -32.82 4.23
CA PHE A 487 17.04 -31.54 4.46
C PHE A 487 18.56 -31.58 4.23
N ASN A 488 19.13 -32.75 3.91
CA ASN A 488 20.58 -32.91 3.77
C ASN A 488 21.17 -32.14 2.57
N ASP A 489 20.38 -31.97 1.51
CA ASP A 489 20.82 -31.36 0.25
C ASP A 489 20.42 -29.87 0.13
N LEU A 490 20.20 -29.18 1.25
CA LEU A 490 19.79 -27.77 1.31
C LEU A 490 20.85 -26.86 1.96
N PRO A 491 22.07 -26.76 1.40
CA PRO A 491 23.19 -26.07 2.05
C PRO A 491 23.02 -24.54 2.14
N SER A 492 22.14 -23.96 1.32
CA SER A 492 21.92 -22.50 1.27
C SER A 492 20.72 -22.02 2.09
N LEU A 493 20.05 -22.94 2.81
CA LEU A 493 18.78 -22.62 3.48
C LEU A 493 19.01 -21.68 4.66
N ILE A 494 18.28 -20.58 4.69
CA ILE A 494 18.34 -19.52 5.72
C ILE A 494 17.10 -19.59 6.61
N VAL A 495 15.93 -19.80 5.99
CA VAL A 495 14.63 -19.83 6.68
C VAL A 495 13.93 -21.15 6.38
N LEU A 496 13.58 -21.87 7.45
CA LEU A 496 12.72 -23.04 7.41
C LEU A 496 11.52 -22.81 8.32
N LYS A 497 10.32 -22.76 7.72
CA LYS A 497 9.07 -22.72 8.47
C LYS A 497 8.24 -23.97 8.23
N LEU A 498 7.99 -24.68 9.32
CA LEU A 498 7.13 -25.86 9.42
C LEU A 498 5.97 -25.50 10.37
N GLU A 499 4.83 -25.08 9.83
CA GLU A 499 3.70 -24.61 10.63
C GLU A 499 2.42 -25.37 10.35
N ASN A 500 1.62 -25.67 11.38
CA ASN A 500 0.34 -26.37 11.20
C ASN A 500 0.55 -27.70 10.44
N ILE A 501 1.42 -28.53 11.00
CA ILE A 501 1.68 -29.90 10.57
C ILE A 501 1.38 -30.90 11.69
N ASN A 502 1.23 -32.18 11.38
CA ASN A 502 0.83 -33.21 12.35
C ASN A 502 2.03 -33.99 12.94
N VAL A 503 3.21 -33.40 12.98
CA VAL A 503 4.42 -34.08 13.47
C VAL A 503 4.37 -34.17 15.00
N GLU A 504 4.45 -35.39 15.53
CA GLU A 504 4.46 -35.67 16.97
C GLU A 504 5.87 -35.71 17.58
N GLU A 505 6.85 -36.15 16.79
CA GLU A 505 8.24 -36.34 17.21
C GLU A 505 9.20 -36.04 16.06
N LEU A 506 10.40 -35.57 16.42
CA LEU A 506 11.51 -35.34 15.49
C LEU A 506 12.72 -36.16 15.94
N GLN A 507 13.44 -36.74 14.98
CA GLN A 507 14.64 -37.52 15.28
C GLN A 507 15.84 -36.62 15.64
N SER A 508 16.77 -37.13 16.43
CA SER A 508 18.03 -36.43 16.73
C SER A 508 18.77 -36.08 15.44
N GLY A 509 19.30 -34.86 15.35
CA GLY A 509 20.05 -34.39 14.18
C GLY A 509 19.20 -34.20 12.92
N CYS A 510 17.87 -34.04 13.06
CA CYS A 510 16.96 -33.90 11.92
C CYS A 510 17.35 -32.78 10.95
N PHE A 511 17.98 -31.74 11.49
CA PHE A 511 18.39 -30.55 10.76
C PHE A 511 19.92 -30.43 10.59
N SER A 512 20.68 -31.51 10.81
CA SER A 512 22.15 -31.48 10.85
C SER A 512 22.83 -31.06 9.54
N GLY A 513 22.13 -31.16 8.41
CA GLY A 513 22.58 -30.66 7.11
C GLY A 513 22.44 -29.14 6.93
N LEU A 514 21.63 -28.46 7.74
CA LEU A 514 21.20 -27.07 7.56
C LEU A 514 22.13 -26.06 8.26
N ARG A 515 23.43 -26.11 7.96
CA ARG A 515 24.47 -25.31 8.66
C ARG A 515 24.39 -23.79 8.47
N ASN A 516 23.65 -23.33 7.47
CA ASN A 516 23.45 -21.90 7.21
C ASN A 516 22.08 -21.38 7.68
N LEU A 517 21.29 -22.23 8.35
CA LEU A 517 19.96 -21.85 8.80
C LEU A 517 20.04 -20.82 9.92
N GLU A 518 19.34 -19.71 9.76
CA GLU A 518 19.28 -18.61 10.73
C GLU A 518 17.93 -18.59 11.47
N PHE A 519 16.86 -19.01 10.80
CA PHE A 519 15.50 -18.97 11.35
C PHE A 519 14.81 -20.32 11.18
N LEU A 520 14.47 -20.93 12.32
CA LEU A 520 13.72 -22.18 12.37
C LEU A 520 12.40 -21.96 13.11
N THR A 521 11.30 -22.22 12.42
CA THR A 521 9.97 -22.31 13.02
C THR A 521 9.45 -23.72 12.88
N VAL A 522 9.10 -24.36 14.00
CA VAL A 522 8.29 -25.58 14.04
C VAL A 522 7.10 -25.34 14.96
N GLY A 523 6.03 -24.77 14.41
CA GLY A 523 4.89 -24.27 15.18
C GLY A 523 3.56 -24.94 14.83
N LYS A 524 2.53 -24.73 15.66
CA LYS A 524 1.17 -25.25 15.43
C LYS A 524 1.17 -26.76 15.13
N SER A 525 2.06 -27.51 15.76
CA SER A 525 2.25 -28.93 15.48
C SER A 525 1.90 -29.78 16.69
N LYS A 526 2.32 -31.05 16.72
CA LYS A 526 1.99 -31.99 17.81
C LYS A 526 3.22 -32.42 18.61
N LEU A 527 4.30 -31.65 18.57
CA LEU A 527 5.54 -32.00 19.25
C LEU A 527 5.31 -32.08 20.76
N LYS A 528 5.62 -33.24 21.36
CA LYS A 528 5.43 -33.46 22.81
C LYS A 528 6.71 -33.32 23.63
N ARG A 529 7.86 -33.57 23.02
CA ARG A 529 9.15 -33.63 23.70
C ARG A 529 10.28 -33.13 22.80
N LEU A 530 11.20 -32.38 23.38
CA LEU A 530 12.47 -32.03 22.73
C LEU A 530 13.56 -32.96 23.27
N THR A 531 14.10 -33.81 22.41
CA THR A 531 15.12 -34.81 22.78
C THR A 531 16.53 -34.25 22.64
N LYS A 532 17.49 -34.83 23.38
CA LYS A 532 18.90 -34.49 23.27
C LYS A 532 19.39 -34.51 21.81
N GLY A 533 20.13 -33.48 21.40
CA GLY A 533 20.76 -33.41 20.08
C GLY A 533 19.79 -33.22 18.91
N LEU A 534 18.54 -32.84 19.16
CA LEU A 534 17.53 -32.58 18.13
C LEU A 534 18.00 -31.53 17.12
N PHE A 535 18.60 -30.44 17.60
CA PHE A 535 19.04 -29.30 16.80
C PHE A 535 20.54 -29.32 16.45
N ALA A 536 21.20 -30.46 16.60
CA ALA A 536 22.63 -30.58 16.33
C ALA A 536 22.96 -30.19 14.87
N GLY A 537 23.99 -29.36 14.68
CA GLY A 537 24.47 -28.89 13.37
C GLY A 537 23.86 -27.56 12.90
N LEU A 538 22.96 -26.96 13.68
CA LEU A 538 22.38 -25.64 13.41
C LEU A 538 23.29 -24.51 13.92
N ASP A 539 24.54 -24.48 13.43
CA ASP A 539 25.63 -23.65 13.96
C ASP A 539 25.42 -22.13 13.83
N ARG A 540 24.47 -21.71 12.98
CA ARG A 540 24.17 -20.29 12.67
C ARG A 540 22.76 -19.87 13.07
N LEU A 541 22.04 -20.71 13.81
CA LEU A 541 20.66 -20.41 14.16
C LEU A 541 20.59 -19.21 15.10
N ILE A 542 19.83 -18.20 14.71
CA ILE A 542 19.63 -16.95 15.46
C ILE A 542 18.31 -17.02 16.23
N SER A 543 17.26 -17.56 15.61
CA SER A 543 15.92 -17.61 16.17
C SER A 543 15.32 -19.01 16.05
N LEU A 544 14.84 -19.52 17.19
CA LEU A 544 14.12 -20.78 17.29
C LEU A 544 12.71 -20.54 17.82
N THR A 545 11.71 -20.84 17.00
CA THR A 545 10.29 -20.75 17.36
C THR A 545 9.65 -22.14 17.37
N LEU A 546 9.08 -22.51 18.51
CA LEU A 546 8.44 -23.80 18.75
C LEU A 546 7.01 -23.62 19.30
N SER A 547 6.38 -22.49 18.99
CA SER A 547 5.08 -22.10 19.56
C SER A 547 3.92 -22.99 19.14
N GLU A 548 2.87 -23.03 19.96
CA GLU A 548 1.62 -23.75 19.66
C GLU A 548 1.85 -25.24 19.38
N ASN A 549 2.68 -25.89 20.21
CA ASN A 549 2.89 -27.33 20.19
C ASN A 549 2.31 -27.97 21.45
N LEU A 550 2.65 -29.23 21.71
CA LEU A 550 2.24 -29.99 22.88
C LEU A 550 3.44 -30.26 23.81
N ILE A 551 4.47 -29.40 23.79
CA ILE A 551 5.74 -29.70 24.45
C ILE A 551 5.53 -29.71 25.96
N GLU A 552 5.70 -30.89 26.56
CA GLU A 552 5.61 -31.13 28.00
C GLU A 552 7.01 -31.28 28.63
N HIS A 553 7.98 -31.75 27.84
CA HIS A 553 9.32 -32.08 28.32
C HIS A 553 10.43 -31.58 27.37
N VAL A 554 11.46 -30.99 27.97
CA VAL A 554 12.72 -30.64 27.31
C VAL A 554 13.82 -31.45 27.97
N ASP A 555 14.46 -32.34 27.21
CA ASP A 555 15.55 -33.18 27.72
C ASP A 555 16.82 -32.36 27.95
N GLN A 556 17.65 -32.83 28.88
CA GLN A 556 19.00 -32.29 29.06
C GLN A 556 19.78 -32.38 27.72
N GLY A 557 20.27 -31.23 27.26
CA GLY A 557 21.00 -31.11 26.00
C GLY A 557 20.11 -31.15 24.75
N ALA A 558 18.80 -30.90 24.88
CA ALA A 558 17.91 -30.74 23.72
C ALA A 558 18.37 -29.60 22.79
N PHE A 559 18.92 -28.53 23.37
CA PHE A 559 19.45 -27.35 22.66
C PHE A 559 20.97 -27.40 22.44
N ASP A 560 21.61 -28.56 22.61
CA ASP A 560 23.04 -28.71 22.34
C ASP A 560 23.37 -28.31 20.89
N GLY A 561 24.38 -27.44 20.73
CA GLY A 561 24.82 -26.92 19.43
C GLY A 561 24.20 -25.59 19.01
N LEU A 562 23.25 -25.05 19.78
CA LEU A 562 22.59 -23.77 19.50
C LEU A 562 23.31 -22.56 20.13
N ALA A 563 24.61 -22.45 19.87
CA ALA A 563 25.46 -21.45 20.53
C ALA A 563 25.12 -20.00 20.15
N GLU A 564 24.62 -19.75 18.94
CA GLU A 564 24.35 -18.40 18.40
C GLU A 564 22.89 -17.94 18.57
N VAL A 565 22.02 -18.79 19.13
CA VAL A 565 20.59 -18.47 19.26
C VAL A 565 20.41 -17.31 20.23
N ARG A 566 19.70 -16.28 19.79
CA ARG A 566 19.38 -15.07 20.58
C ARG A 566 17.95 -15.06 21.06
N THR A 567 17.05 -15.61 20.24
CA THR A 567 15.61 -15.60 20.49
C THR A 567 15.06 -17.02 20.55
N LEU A 568 14.48 -17.38 21.70
CA LEU A 568 13.79 -18.64 21.91
C LEU A 568 12.32 -18.39 22.23
N ILE A 569 11.43 -18.89 21.36
CA ILE A 569 9.99 -18.75 21.52
C ILE A 569 9.36 -20.13 21.72
N LEU A 570 8.76 -20.32 22.89
CA LEU A 570 8.10 -21.55 23.36
C LEU A 570 6.65 -21.29 23.81
N ARG A 571 6.03 -20.22 23.29
CA ARG A 571 4.65 -19.82 23.61
C ARG A 571 3.64 -20.91 23.33
N GLU A 572 2.54 -20.94 24.08
CA GLU A 572 1.41 -21.85 23.83
C GLU A 572 1.82 -23.33 23.77
N ASN A 573 2.58 -23.76 24.79
CA ASN A 573 2.99 -25.15 24.98
C ASN A 573 2.42 -25.70 26.29
N ARG A 574 2.96 -26.84 26.78
CA ARG A 574 2.46 -27.52 27.99
C ARG A 574 3.53 -27.67 29.08
N LEU A 575 4.57 -26.84 29.05
CA LEU A 575 5.64 -26.89 30.04
C LEU A 575 5.09 -26.62 31.45
N SER A 576 5.47 -27.43 32.43
CA SER A 576 4.95 -27.34 33.81
C SER A 576 5.92 -26.70 34.81
N GLU A 577 7.22 -26.71 34.51
CA GLU A 577 8.29 -26.21 35.37
C GLU A 577 9.51 -25.76 34.54
N ILE A 578 10.28 -24.79 35.04
CA ILE A 578 11.59 -24.42 34.50
C ILE A 578 12.68 -25.05 35.38
N LYS A 579 13.58 -25.84 34.76
CA LYS A 579 14.70 -26.53 35.44
C LYS A 579 16.04 -25.90 35.08
N ARG A 580 17.02 -26.07 35.96
CA ARG A 580 18.41 -25.61 35.76
C ARG A 580 19.02 -26.01 34.42
N ASP A 581 18.81 -27.26 34.00
CA ASP A 581 19.44 -27.87 32.83
C ASP A 581 18.63 -27.76 31.54
N MET A 582 17.42 -27.17 31.60
CA MET A 582 16.50 -27.02 30.47
C MET A 582 17.12 -26.23 29.31
N PHE A 583 17.86 -25.17 29.61
CA PHE A 583 18.44 -24.26 28.61
C PHE A 583 19.92 -24.56 28.30
N MET A 584 20.41 -25.75 28.64
CA MET A 584 21.77 -26.16 28.32
C MET A 584 22.04 -26.05 26.81
N GLY A 585 23.08 -25.29 26.45
CA GLY A 585 23.49 -25.05 25.05
C GLY A 585 23.20 -23.64 24.52
N LEU A 586 22.39 -22.84 25.22
CA LEU A 586 21.88 -21.54 24.76
C LEU A 586 22.63 -20.33 25.35
N GLN A 587 23.92 -20.16 25.00
CA GLN A 587 24.78 -19.17 25.67
C GLN A 587 24.49 -17.71 25.27
N GLU A 588 24.02 -17.48 24.05
CA GLU A 588 23.78 -16.13 23.50
C GLU A 588 22.32 -15.67 23.58
N VAL A 589 21.43 -16.46 24.21
CA VAL A 589 20.01 -16.11 24.30
C VAL A 589 19.82 -14.85 25.14
N ASP A 590 19.23 -13.84 24.51
CA ASP A 590 18.83 -12.58 25.14
C ASP A 590 17.30 -12.49 25.35
N MET A 591 16.52 -13.28 24.61
CA MET A 591 15.05 -13.25 24.64
C MET A 591 14.46 -14.66 24.77
N VAL A 592 13.63 -14.84 25.80
CA VAL A 592 12.86 -16.07 26.03
C VAL A 592 11.38 -15.74 26.22
N GLU A 593 10.53 -16.35 25.38
CA GLU A 593 9.08 -16.23 25.47
C GLU A 593 8.45 -17.59 25.83
N LEU A 594 7.83 -17.67 27.01
CA LEU A 594 7.24 -18.88 27.59
C LEU A 594 5.75 -18.68 27.89
N ASP A 595 5.12 -17.72 27.21
CA ASP A 595 3.74 -17.33 27.45
C ASP A 595 2.77 -18.49 27.21
N SER A 596 1.65 -18.48 27.93
CA SER A 596 0.56 -19.45 27.80
C SER A 596 1.03 -20.91 27.89
N ASN A 597 1.90 -21.20 28.86
CA ASN A 597 2.28 -22.57 29.24
C ASN A 597 1.52 -23.01 30.51
N ASN A 598 1.91 -24.15 31.09
CA ASN A 598 1.37 -24.64 32.35
C ASN A 598 2.35 -24.46 33.52
N LEU A 599 3.24 -23.46 33.46
CA LEU A 599 4.32 -23.31 34.43
C LEU A 599 3.76 -23.03 35.83
N THR A 600 4.13 -23.87 36.79
CA THR A 600 3.76 -23.75 38.21
C THR A 600 4.94 -23.42 39.12
N SER A 601 6.17 -23.63 38.65
CA SER A 601 7.38 -23.35 39.41
C SER A 601 8.59 -23.08 38.51
N ILE A 602 9.53 -22.30 39.04
CA ILE A 602 10.84 -22.02 38.43
C ILE A 602 11.90 -22.43 39.45
N ASP A 603 12.86 -23.27 39.07
CA ASP A 603 14.03 -23.57 39.91
C ASP A 603 14.85 -22.29 40.12
N HIS A 604 15.34 -22.03 41.33
CA HIS A 604 16.22 -20.87 41.62
C HIS A 604 17.46 -20.76 40.71
N ARG A 605 17.92 -21.86 40.10
CA ARG A 605 19.01 -21.87 39.09
C ARG A 605 18.51 -22.05 37.66
N GLY A 606 17.22 -21.86 37.41
CA GLY A 606 16.56 -22.10 36.11
C GLY A 606 17.16 -21.28 34.96
N PHE A 607 17.66 -20.08 35.27
CA PHE A 607 18.27 -19.17 34.27
C PHE A 607 19.79 -19.07 34.38
N GLU A 608 20.44 -19.90 35.22
CA GLU A 608 21.90 -19.87 35.46
C GLU A 608 22.70 -20.03 34.16
N LEU A 609 22.16 -20.77 33.19
CA LEU A 609 22.80 -21.05 31.91
C LEU A 609 22.49 -20.01 30.81
N LEU A 610 21.78 -18.93 31.13
CA LEU A 610 21.41 -17.85 30.20
C LEU A 610 22.02 -16.50 30.63
N PRO A 611 23.35 -16.32 30.52
CA PRO A 611 24.04 -15.14 31.07
C PRO A 611 23.64 -13.82 30.39
N ASN A 612 23.17 -13.88 29.14
CA ASN A 612 22.80 -12.74 28.31
C ASN A 612 21.30 -12.43 28.32
N LEU A 613 20.48 -13.13 29.13
CA LEU A 613 19.03 -12.95 29.15
C LEU A 613 18.64 -11.53 29.56
N ARG A 614 17.89 -10.85 28.68
CA ARG A 614 17.40 -9.48 28.85
C ARG A 614 15.88 -9.39 28.82
N HIS A 615 15.22 -10.21 28.01
CA HIS A 615 13.77 -10.24 27.87
C HIS A 615 13.22 -11.61 28.27
N LEU A 616 12.30 -11.61 29.23
CA LEU A 616 11.62 -12.82 29.70
C LEU A 616 10.12 -12.57 29.80
N SER A 617 9.36 -13.31 28.99
CA SER A 617 7.91 -13.29 29.02
C SER A 617 7.37 -14.61 29.55
N LEU A 618 6.58 -14.55 30.63
CA LEU A 618 5.99 -15.68 31.34
C LEU A 618 4.47 -15.54 31.45
N ASP A 619 3.85 -14.79 30.54
CA ASP A 619 2.44 -14.42 30.65
C ASP A 619 1.52 -15.64 30.58
N GLY A 620 0.35 -15.59 31.21
CA GLY A 620 -0.66 -16.65 31.07
C GLY A 620 -0.22 -18.02 31.63
N ASN A 621 0.61 -18.04 32.66
CA ASN A 621 1.05 -19.25 33.36
C ASN A 621 0.34 -19.39 34.73
N LYS A 622 0.83 -20.28 35.61
CA LYS A 622 0.25 -20.60 36.92
C LYS A 622 1.29 -20.45 38.04
N LEU A 623 2.12 -19.41 37.97
CA LEU A 623 3.30 -19.25 38.85
C LEU A 623 2.97 -18.86 40.30
N HIS A 624 1.73 -18.49 40.63
CA HIS A 624 1.36 -18.17 42.02
C HIS A 624 1.09 -19.44 42.87
N PRO A 625 1.63 -19.54 44.10
CA PRO A 625 2.46 -18.56 44.80
C PRO A 625 3.95 -18.60 44.41
N LEU A 626 4.59 -17.43 44.37
CA LEU A 626 6.04 -17.26 44.18
C LEU A 626 6.79 -17.42 45.52
N ARG A 627 8.00 -17.99 45.47
CA ARG A 627 8.86 -18.30 46.62
C ARG A 627 9.84 -17.18 46.97
N GLY A 628 10.22 -16.36 46.00
CA GLY A 628 11.13 -15.23 46.19
C GLY A 628 12.54 -15.44 45.64
N ASP A 629 12.85 -16.63 45.12
CA ASP A 629 14.17 -17.02 44.62
C ASP A 629 14.21 -17.35 43.11
N GLU A 630 13.07 -17.29 42.42
CA GLU A 630 12.89 -17.69 41.01
C GLU A 630 13.82 -16.94 40.04
N PHE A 631 14.15 -15.68 40.33
CA PHE A 631 14.96 -14.82 39.46
C PHE A 631 16.38 -14.55 39.97
N THR A 632 16.85 -15.34 40.95
CA THR A 632 18.17 -15.13 41.58
C THR A 632 19.34 -15.22 40.60
N THR A 633 19.21 -15.97 39.51
CA THR A 633 20.24 -16.14 38.48
C THR A 633 20.00 -15.32 37.20
N ALA A 634 19.14 -14.28 37.22
CA ALA A 634 18.85 -13.45 36.04
C ALA A 634 19.12 -11.93 36.26
N PRO A 635 20.32 -11.51 36.72
CA PRO A 635 20.58 -10.11 37.12
C PRO A 635 20.58 -9.10 35.96
N ASN A 636 20.73 -9.58 34.72
CA ASN A 636 20.80 -8.78 33.50
C ASN A 636 19.43 -8.54 32.85
N LEU A 637 18.36 -9.11 33.42
CA LEU A 637 17.01 -8.97 32.89
C LEU A 637 16.59 -7.49 32.87
N ALA A 638 16.21 -7.01 31.70
CA ALA A 638 15.75 -5.64 31.45
C ALA A 638 14.22 -5.57 31.38
N ASP A 639 13.59 -6.62 30.83
CA ASP A 639 12.16 -6.69 30.61
C ASP A 639 11.61 -8.01 31.18
N LEU A 640 10.67 -7.91 32.11
CA LEU A 640 10.00 -9.06 32.73
C LEU A 640 8.49 -8.91 32.62
N SER A 641 7.84 -9.88 31.98
CA SER A 641 6.39 -10.00 31.95
C SER A 641 5.92 -11.21 32.75
N LEU A 642 5.06 -10.95 33.72
CA LEU A 642 4.41 -11.91 34.63
C LEU A 642 2.88 -11.75 34.58
N SER A 643 2.36 -11.24 33.47
CA SER A 643 0.94 -10.96 33.32
C SER A 643 0.13 -12.25 33.43
N ASN A 644 -1.10 -12.17 33.94
CA ASN A 644 -2.02 -13.31 33.96
C ASN A 644 -1.43 -14.60 34.59
N ASN A 645 -0.82 -14.47 35.77
CA ASN A 645 -0.26 -15.61 36.53
C ASN A 645 -1.03 -15.89 37.83
N GLY A 646 -2.15 -15.19 38.05
CA GLY A 646 -2.94 -15.32 39.27
C GLY A 646 -2.25 -14.79 40.52
N ILE A 647 -1.27 -13.89 40.39
CA ILE A 647 -0.48 -13.36 41.51
C ILE A 647 -1.36 -12.51 42.42
N GLU A 648 -1.52 -12.95 43.67
CA GLU A 648 -2.25 -12.20 44.72
C GLU A 648 -1.29 -11.36 45.58
N THR A 649 -0.09 -11.87 45.86
CA THR A 649 0.96 -11.21 46.66
C THR A 649 2.35 -11.54 46.13
N LEU A 650 3.31 -10.63 46.32
CA LEU A 650 4.71 -10.80 45.93
C LEU A 650 5.64 -10.93 47.15
N PRO A 651 6.59 -11.88 47.17
CA PRO A 651 7.64 -11.94 48.20
C PRO A 651 8.54 -10.69 48.20
N SER A 652 9.03 -10.27 49.37
CA SER A 652 9.80 -9.01 49.52
C SER A 652 11.09 -8.93 48.70
N ASP A 653 11.74 -10.07 48.45
CA ASP A 653 13.06 -10.11 47.81
C ASP A 653 13.04 -10.60 46.35
N ILE A 654 11.85 -10.89 45.77
CA ILE A 654 11.72 -11.53 44.44
C ILE A 654 12.42 -10.78 43.31
N PHE A 655 12.42 -9.44 43.33
CA PHE A 655 13.04 -8.60 42.30
C PHE A 655 14.38 -8.01 42.71
N LYS A 656 14.83 -8.25 43.94
CA LYS A 656 16.11 -7.72 44.44
C LYS A 656 17.33 -8.15 43.59
N PRO A 657 17.38 -9.37 43.02
CA PRO A 657 18.46 -9.76 42.11
C PRO A 657 18.44 -9.02 40.76
N LEU A 658 17.29 -8.47 40.34
CA LEU A 658 17.07 -7.92 39.00
C LEU A 658 17.59 -6.48 38.87
N THR A 659 18.91 -6.32 38.97
CA THR A 659 19.56 -5.00 39.04
C THR A 659 19.50 -4.17 37.74
N SER A 660 19.12 -4.80 36.63
CA SER A 660 19.01 -4.17 35.30
C SER A 660 17.57 -3.95 34.84
N LEU A 661 16.57 -4.28 35.66
CA LEU A 661 15.16 -4.28 35.23
C LEU A 661 14.65 -2.86 34.98
N LEU A 662 14.15 -2.64 33.76
CA LEU A 662 13.59 -1.39 33.26
C LEU A 662 12.07 -1.50 33.06
N SER A 663 11.56 -2.66 32.64
CA SER A 663 10.14 -2.89 32.43
C SER A 663 9.64 -4.08 33.24
N LEU A 664 8.52 -3.88 33.94
CA LEU A 664 7.85 -4.92 34.71
C LEU A 664 6.35 -4.90 34.42
N ASN A 665 5.86 -6.00 33.86
CA ASN A 665 4.44 -6.20 33.62
C ASN A 665 3.85 -7.22 34.60
N LEU A 666 2.94 -6.75 35.44
CA LEU A 666 2.16 -7.52 36.41
C LEU A 666 0.66 -7.42 36.09
N GLY A 667 0.30 -7.09 34.85
CA GLY A 667 -1.08 -6.97 34.41
C GLY A 667 -1.89 -8.26 34.58
N TYR A 668 -3.21 -8.15 34.57
CA TYR A 668 -4.16 -9.27 34.60
C TYR A 668 -3.91 -10.29 35.73
N ASN A 669 -3.35 -9.85 36.85
CA ASN A 669 -3.15 -10.66 38.04
C ASN A 669 -4.29 -10.41 39.04
N LYS A 670 -4.10 -10.80 40.31
CA LYS A 670 -5.11 -10.68 41.36
C LYS A 670 -4.66 -9.73 42.48
N LEU A 671 -3.82 -8.74 42.14
CA LEU A 671 -3.37 -7.75 43.11
C LEU A 671 -4.57 -6.92 43.59
N GLY A 672 -4.72 -6.82 44.91
CA GLY A 672 -5.79 -6.05 45.56
C GLY A 672 -5.35 -4.63 45.92
N THR A 673 -5.70 -4.17 47.12
CA THR A 673 -5.24 -2.88 47.64
C THR A 673 -3.71 -2.82 47.68
N LEU A 674 -3.14 -1.77 47.09
CA LEU A 674 -1.70 -1.53 47.13
C LEU A 674 -1.35 -0.68 48.36
N GLN A 675 -0.32 -1.13 49.08
CA GLN A 675 0.32 -0.44 50.19
C GLN A 675 1.84 -0.62 50.11
N ARG A 676 2.61 0.11 50.91
CA ARG A 676 4.08 -0.02 50.96
C ARG A 676 4.51 -1.48 51.07
N GLY A 677 5.33 -1.94 50.12
CA GLY A 677 5.82 -3.32 50.04
C GLY A 677 4.92 -4.30 49.30
N SER A 678 3.74 -3.89 48.81
CA SER A 678 2.88 -4.75 47.97
C SER A 678 3.56 -5.11 46.64
N ILE A 679 4.33 -4.17 46.09
CA ILE A 679 5.25 -4.37 44.98
C ILE A 679 6.65 -4.07 45.53
N PRO A 680 7.56 -5.06 45.58
CA PRO A 680 8.95 -4.84 45.98
C PRO A 680 9.63 -3.79 45.10
N VAL A 681 10.44 -2.92 45.71
CA VAL A 681 11.07 -1.79 45.02
C VAL A 681 12.07 -2.30 43.98
N VAL A 682 11.96 -1.77 42.76
CA VAL A 682 12.89 -2.00 41.65
C VAL A 682 13.54 -0.66 41.27
N PRO A 683 14.79 -0.37 41.71
CA PRO A 683 15.33 0.99 41.67
C PRO A 683 15.51 1.61 40.28
N ARG A 684 15.66 0.80 39.23
CA ARG A 684 15.86 1.27 37.84
C ARG A 684 14.61 1.18 36.97
N LEU A 685 13.47 0.80 37.55
CA LEU A 685 12.25 0.57 36.79
C LEU A 685 11.76 1.86 36.13
N GLU A 686 11.56 1.79 34.82
CA GLU A 686 11.05 2.88 33.99
C GLU A 686 9.59 2.66 33.62
N GLU A 687 9.15 1.42 33.40
CA GLU A 687 7.76 1.07 33.11
C GLU A 687 7.22 0.02 34.09
N LEU A 688 6.06 0.34 34.67
CA LEU A 688 5.31 -0.55 35.54
C LEU A 688 3.88 -0.69 35.03
N SER A 689 3.52 -1.91 34.63
CA SER A 689 2.17 -2.24 34.18
C SER A 689 1.42 -3.08 35.22
N LEU A 690 0.28 -2.57 35.67
CA LEU A 690 -0.60 -3.15 36.69
C LEU A 690 -2.06 -3.24 36.21
N GLY A 691 -2.30 -3.08 34.91
CA GLY A 691 -3.65 -3.07 34.36
C GLY A 691 -4.37 -4.41 34.54
N GLY A 692 -5.70 -4.43 34.58
CA GLY A 692 -6.48 -5.67 34.66
C GLY A 692 -6.40 -6.41 36.00
N ASN A 693 -5.98 -5.75 37.10
CA ASN A 693 -5.91 -6.34 38.43
C ASN A 693 -7.19 -6.06 39.25
N GLY A 694 -7.19 -6.43 40.54
CA GLY A 694 -8.23 -6.12 41.52
C GLY A 694 -7.95 -4.88 42.36
N ILE A 695 -7.15 -3.92 41.84
CA ILE A 695 -6.67 -2.78 42.63
C ILE A 695 -7.81 -1.78 42.85
N ALA A 696 -8.45 -1.85 44.01
CA ALA A 696 -9.55 -0.95 44.39
C ALA A 696 -9.09 0.32 45.12
N ASP A 697 -7.88 0.30 45.69
CA ASP A 697 -7.31 1.40 46.48
C ASP A 697 -5.78 1.36 46.50
N ILE A 698 -5.14 2.52 46.59
CA ILE A 698 -3.69 2.70 46.65
C ILE A 698 -3.36 3.58 47.86
N LYS A 699 -2.71 3.01 48.88
CA LYS A 699 -2.37 3.74 50.11
C LYS A 699 -1.20 4.72 49.88
N PRO A 700 -1.17 5.86 50.59
CA PRO A 700 -0.02 6.76 50.56
C PRO A 700 1.28 6.04 50.93
N GLY A 701 2.35 6.37 50.20
CA GLY A 701 3.66 5.73 50.36
C GLY A 701 3.83 4.38 49.65
N THR A 702 2.83 3.92 48.89
CA THR A 702 2.94 2.68 48.07
C THR A 702 4.13 2.72 47.12
N PHE A 703 4.36 3.87 46.47
CA PHE A 703 5.41 4.05 45.46
C PHE A 703 6.69 4.71 46.02
N GLU A 704 6.88 4.70 47.35
CA GLU A 704 8.17 5.10 47.93
C GLU A 704 9.30 4.22 47.37
N GLY A 705 10.27 4.86 46.71
CA GLY A 705 11.40 4.18 46.07
C GLY A 705 11.26 3.94 44.56
N PHE A 706 10.10 4.26 43.95
CA PHE A 706 9.85 4.13 42.50
C PHE A 706 10.11 5.44 41.72
N GLY A 707 11.05 6.26 42.17
CA GLY A 707 11.32 7.58 41.57
C GLY A 707 11.92 7.54 40.15
N SER A 708 12.29 6.37 39.65
CA SER A 708 12.74 6.12 38.27
C SER A 708 11.59 5.90 37.29
N VAL A 709 10.40 5.52 37.77
CA VAL A 709 9.26 5.14 36.91
C VAL A 709 8.82 6.33 36.08
N LEU A 710 8.78 6.12 34.76
CA LEU A 710 8.37 7.05 33.73
C LEU A 710 6.93 6.80 33.30
N ILE A 711 6.53 5.53 33.25
CA ILE A 711 5.24 5.05 32.77
C ILE A 711 4.61 4.15 33.84
N LEU A 712 3.40 4.52 34.27
CA LEU A 712 2.58 3.69 35.15
C LEU A 712 1.24 3.39 34.48
N ARG A 713 0.93 2.09 34.33
CA ARG A 713 -0.36 1.63 33.77
C ARG A 713 -1.21 0.97 34.83
N LEU A 714 -2.41 1.51 35.03
CA LEU A 714 -3.42 1.04 35.98
C LEU A 714 -4.78 0.81 35.28
N THR A 715 -4.78 0.71 33.95
CA THR A 715 -5.96 0.48 33.11
C THR A 715 -6.76 -0.73 33.59
N ASP A 716 -8.09 -0.75 33.43
CA ASP A 716 -8.91 -1.92 33.74
C ASP A 716 -8.80 -2.41 35.21
N ASN A 717 -8.75 -1.47 36.17
CA ASN A 717 -8.84 -1.77 37.60
C ASN A 717 -10.15 -1.23 38.21
N PRO A 718 -10.57 -1.70 39.40
CA PRO A 718 -11.78 -1.22 40.05
C PRO A 718 -11.58 0.08 40.88
N LEU A 719 -10.62 0.95 40.53
CA LEU A 719 -10.39 2.20 41.25
C LEU A 719 -11.62 3.12 41.14
N ARG A 720 -12.06 3.67 42.28
CA ARG A 720 -13.24 4.57 42.36
C ARG A 720 -12.88 6.02 42.68
N HIS A 721 -11.83 6.20 43.46
CA HIS A 721 -11.35 7.49 43.94
C HIS A 721 -9.86 7.59 43.64
N VAL A 722 -9.41 8.81 43.33
CA VAL A 722 -8.00 9.10 43.09
C VAL A 722 -7.64 10.36 43.87
N SER A 723 -6.59 10.29 44.69
CA SER A 723 -6.06 11.43 45.44
C SER A 723 -4.57 11.64 45.16
N GLY A 724 -4.09 12.88 45.33
CA GLY A 724 -2.72 13.25 44.92
C GLY A 724 -1.59 12.58 45.73
N ASP A 725 -1.89 12.06 46.91
CA ASP A 725 -0.95 11.31 47.76
C ASP A 725 -0.81 9.83 47.38
N MET A 726 -1.74 9.27 46.59
CA MET A 726 -1.67 7.87 46.11
C MET A 726 -0.41 7.60 45.29
N PHE A 727 0.06 8.61 44.53
CA PHE A 727 1.19 8.51 43.60
C PHE A 727 2.48 9.12 44.16
N GLN A 728 2.52 9.43 45.47
CA GLN A 728 3.69 10.01 46.11
C GLN A 728 4.91 9.09 45.94
N GLY A 729 6.01 9.66 45.44
CA GLY A 729 7.26 8.96 45.15
C GLY A 729 7.58 8.84 43.65
N LEU A 730 6.61 9.00 42.76
CA LEU A 730 6.75 8.90 41.30
C LEU A 730 7.24 10.22 40.67
N THR A 731 8.44 10.66 41.04
CA THR A 731 8.94 12.01 40.71
C THR A 731 9.30 12.25 39.24
N LYS A 732 9.56 11.19 38.47
CA LYS A 732 9.90 11.25 37.03
C LYS A 732 8.78 10.79 36.11
N MET A 733 7.64 10.37 36.64
CA MET A 733 6.55 9.81 35.85
C MET A 733 5.98 10.87 34.91
N TYR A 734 6.00 10.58 33.61
CA TYR A 734 5.46 11.46 32.58
C TYR A 734 4.12 10.96 32.02
N LEU A 735 3.86 9.65 32.08
CA LEU A 735 2.62 9.01 31.62
C LEU A 735 1.96 8.23 32.76
N LEU A 736 0.70 8.57 33.05
CA LEU A 736 -0.18 7.81 33.93
C LEU A 736 -1.43 7.34 33.17
N ASP A 737 -1.63 6.03 33.09
CA ASP A 737 -2.78 5.43 32.44
C ASP A 737 -3.76 4.89 33.49
N LEU A 738 -4.93 5.54 33.59
CA LEU A 738 -6.04 5.19 34.48
C LEU A 738 -7.28 4.79 33.68
N GLY A 739 -7.12 4.42 32.40
CA GLY A 739 -8.26 4.09 31.53
C GLY A 739 -9.12 2.94 32.08
N SER A 740 -10.38 2.88 31.67
CA SER A 740 -11.32 1.79 31.96
C SER A 740 -11.41 1.40 33.44
N ASN A 741 -11.34 2.38 34.34
CA ASN A 741 -11.57 2.18 35.77
C ASN A 741 -13.01 2.54 36.16
N ALA A 742 -13.30 2.62 37.47
CA ALA A 742 -14.60 3.04 37.99
C ALA A 742 -14.56 4.46 38.61
N ILE A 743 -13.61 5.30 38.18
CA ILE A 743 -13.34 6.60 38.80
C ILE A 743 -14.51 7.55 38.51
N SER A 744 -15.11 8.11 39.56
CA SER A 744 -16.17 9.12 39.46
C SER A 744 -15.89 10.40 40.22
N ASP A 745 -14.93 10.35 41.16
CA ASP A 745 -14.59 11.42 42.08
C ASP A 745 -13.14 11.85 41.80
N LEU A 746 -12.98 12.86 40.95
CA LEU A 746 -11.68 13.32 40.45
C LEU A 746 -11.71 14.85 40.27
N ASP A 747 -10.79 15.55 40.94
CA ASP A 747 -10.63 17.00 40.84
C ASP A 747 -9.51 17.39 39.87
N THR A 748 -9.52 18.62 39.35
CA THR A 748 -8.60 19.11 38.30
C THR A 748 -7.15 19.35 38.74
N ASP A 749 -6.90 19.38 40.05
CA ASP A 749 -5.61 19.64 40.70
C ASP A 749 -5.01 18.38 41.36
N VAL A 750 -5.70 17.23 41.29
CA VAL A 750 -5.30 15.98 41.95
C VAL A 750 -3.87 15.51 41.62
N PHE A 751 -3.34 15.88 40.44
CA PHE A 751 -2.00 15.49 40.00
C PHE A 751 -0.95 16.59 40.11
N GLU A 752 -1.23 17.70 40.80
CA GLU A 752 -0.28 18.83 40.92
C GLU A 752 1.05 18.47 41.60
N ASN A 753 1.04 17.44 42.43
CA ASN A 753 2.23 16.95 43.12
C ASN A 753 3.10 16.01 42.27
N LEU A 754 2.76 15.81 40.99
CA LEU A 754 3.54 15.00 40.04
C LEU A 754 4.26 15.91 39.03
N PRO A 755 5.52 16.31 39.30
CA PRO A 755 6.17 17.44 38.61
C PRO A 755 6.52 17.16 37.14
N ALA A 756 6.66 15.89 36.76
CA ALA A 756 7.02 15.48 35.40
C ALA A 756 5.81 15.02 34.56
N LEU A 757 4.61 14.96 35.16
CA LEU A 757 3.43 14.40 34.51
C LEU A 757 2.97 15.29 33.36
N SER A 758 2.95 14.72 32.15
CA SER A 758 2.56 15.42 30.94
C SER A 758 1.43 14.72 30.18
N ARG A 759 1.18 13.43 30.47
CA ARG A 759 0.14 12.62 29.83
C ARG A 759 -0.66 11.83 30.85
N VAL A 760 -1.99 11.97 30.79
CA VAL A 760 -2.93 11.19 31.59
C VAL A 760 -4.01 10.59 30.69
N ILE A 761 -4.26 9.28 30.83
CA ILE A 761 -5.33 8.58 30.12
C ILE A 761 -6.45 8.25 31.13
N LEU A 762 -7.67 8.70 30.84
CA LEU A 762 -8.85 8.55 31.72
C LEU A 762 -10.07 7.98 30.98
N GLU A 763 -9.93 7.62 29.71
CA GLU A 763 -11.03 7.08 28.88
C GLU A 763 -11.66 5.86 29.56
N GLY A 764 -12.97 5.66 29.40
CA GLY A 764 -13.67 4.54 30.04
C GLY A 764 -14.03 4.71 31.52
N ASN A 765 -13.74 5.86 32.15
CA ASN A 765 -14.18 6.19 33.51
C ASN A 765 -15.52 6.96 33.54
N LYS A 766 -16.02 7.22 34.76
CA LYS A 766 -17.27 7.98 35.03
C LYS A 766 -16.98 9.41 35.50
N VAL A 767 -15.92 10.02 35.00
CA VAL A 767 -15.49 11.38 35.36
C VAL A 767 -16.35 12.42 34.64
N ASP A 768 -16.67 13.54 35.31
CA ASP A 768 -17.44 14.64 34.73
C ASP A 768 -16.75 15.19 33.46
N ALA A 769 -17.54 15.49 32.42
CA ALA A 769 -17.03 15.94 31.12
C ALA A 769 -16.17 17.21 31.22
N LYS A 770 -16.51 18.14 32.13
CA LYS A 770 -15.72 19.37 32.33
C LYS A 770 -14.36 19.08 32.94
N VAL A 771 -14.29 18.13 33.88
CA VAL A 771 -13.03 17.67 34.47
C VAL A 771 -12.19 16.97 33.40
N MET A 772 -12.81 16.11 32.58
CA MET A 772 -12.14 15.44 31.47
C MET A 772 -11.54 16.43 30.47
N ASP A 773 -12.29 17.46 30.07
CA ASP A 773 -11.81 18.49 29.15
C ASP A 773 -10.68 19.33 29.76
N ALA A 774 -10.79 19.68 31.05
CA ALA A 774 -9.74 20.39 31.78
C ALA A 774 -8.45 19.55 31.88
N MET A 775 -8.57 18.26 32.21
CA MET A 775 -7.46 17.31 32.24
C MET A 775 -6.82 17.16 30.86
N LYS A 776 -7.63 17.05 29.80
CA LYS A 776 -7.11 16.97 28.42
C LYS A 776 -6.32 18.22 28.05
N LYS A 777 -6.86 19.40 28.36
CA LYS A 777 -6.15 20.66 28.09
C LYS A 777 -4.81 20.76 28.84
N ARG A 778 -4.74 20.21 30.06
CA ARG A 778 -3.56 20.26 30.92
C ARG A 778 -2.51 19.18 30.58
N TYR A 779 -2.94 18.00 30.15
CA TYR A 779 -2.12 16.79 30.04
C TYR A 779 -2.28 16.03 28.69
N SER A 780 -2.77 16.64 27.60
CA SER A 780 -2.88 15.97 26.28
C SER A 780 -1.99 16.53 25.18
N SER A 781 -1.02 17.39 25.51
CA SER A 781 -0.01 17.89 24.58
C SER A 781 1.34 17.21 24.84
N GLY A 782 1.58 16.10 24.16
CA GLY A 782 2.86 15.40 24.11
C GLY A 782 2.98 14.60 22.81
N PRO A 783 4.19 14.34 22.29
CA PRO A 783 4.36 13.69 20.99
C PRO A 783 3.69 12.30 21.00
N THR A 784 2.84 12.06 20.01
CA THR A 784 2.35 10.72 19.64
C THR A 784 3.52 9.91 19.08
N TYR A 785 4.31 9.29 19.96
CA TYR A 785 5.14 8.15 19.56
C TYR A 785 4.26 6.90 19.58
N TYR A 786 3.72 6.59 18.41
CA TYR A 786 3.25 5.26 18.03
C TYR A 786 4.48 4.44 17.60
N TYR A 787 4.54 3.18 18.04
CA TYR A 787 5.48 2.12 17.64
C TYR A 787 6.99 2.32 17.95
N MET A 788 7.50 1.61 18.96
CA MET A 788 8.79 0.93 18.79
C MET A 788 8.46 -0.55 18.53
N GLU A 789 8.56 -0.95 17.27
CA GLU A 789 8.86 -2.32 16.90
C GLU A 789 10.22 -2.68 17.50
N ILE A 790 10.27 -3.74 18.31
CA ILE A 790 11.46 -4.59 18.44
C ILE A 790 11.19 -5.79 17.53
#